data_AF-A0A1H7IUT2-F1
#
_entry.id   AF-A0A1H7IUT2-F1
#
_cell.length_a   1.000
_cell.length_b   1.000
_cell.length_c   1.000
_cell.angle_alpha   90.00
_cell.angle_beta   90.00
_cell.angle_gamma   90.00
#
_symmetry.space_group_name_H-M   'P 1'
#
loop_
_entity.id
_entity.type
_entity.pdbx_description
1 polymer ?
#
loop_
_entity_poly.entity_id
_entity_poly.type
_entity_poly.pdbx_seq_one_letter_code
_entity_poly.pdbx_strand_id
1 'polypeptide(L)'
;MRLVYLLFLLLPFTVTGKDSTTAWIRINQLGYTPQGSKVAVWCAKAPAQANAFTLHDAATNQPVWKGSSSADFGAYGPFTHTRRLNFTAFKQPGTYYLACGEARSPAFRIGPDVYNGTADFCLQYMRQQRSGYNPYLKDSCHTHDGFTVYGPMPDGTHINAAGGWHDASDYLQYVTTSANATYHLLAAWRDFKPVFGDTCAANGIGGSNGVADVLDEARWGLDWLLKMHPADDQLFNQIADDRDHRGMRLPTQDTAGYGQGLERPVYFCTGQPQGLKQYKNRSTGLASTAGKFASAFALGAMVYQGTDSVYTALLQHKAATAYALGATHPGVCQTAPCGAPYFYEEDNWMDDMELGAAMLGKLSHRQALTRQALAWAQQQPLTPWMGADTARHYQWYPFHNFGHYELATQTPALQKTAMNYYRQGIQAVWAKAQHNAFYRGIPFIWCSNNLTVSFAIQCNRYRQLTKDTRYQQLEQACIDWLFGCNPWGTAMVAGLPVNGDYPEDPHSSFSHLYHYPVSGGLVDGPVYGSIYKNLIGIQLHNGDEYAPFQSDLAVYHDDFGDYSTNEPTMDGTASLVYLLAAQQFEASQQKPRSVTYSHGAIIRGDSTQRKIALVFSADEFADGGPVITKILQEHNIPASFFFTGRFYRNPAHAALIQQLKRKGYYLGPHSDQHLLYCDWNKRDSLLVNQQQFNADLLQCYQAMAKQGIPQKNAAWFLPPYEWYNDTIASWAQLLQVQLVNYTPGTLSHADYTWPQLGKQYRSCATILQSIKDYEQQHPAGLNGFLLLMHAGTDPRRTEKCWDELDHLLTYLQQKNYKMVTVPTLLQP
;
A
#
# COMPACT_ATOMS: atom_id res chain seq x y z
N MET A 1 -18.06 70.74 -13.26
CA MET A 1 -18.40 69.33 -13.51
C MET A 1 -18.36 68.60 -12.17
N ARG A 2 -19.54 68.19 -11.68
CA ARG A 2 -19.73 67.58 -10.35
C ARG A 2 -19.64 66.06 -10.47
N LEU A 3 -18.79 65.45 -9.63
CA LEU A 3 -18.72 64.00 -9.40
C LEU A 3 -19.99 63.56 -8.66
N VAL A 4 -20.67 62.53 -9.17
CA VAL A 4 -21.81 61.87 -8.53
C VAL A 4 -21.29 60.59 -7.86
N TYR A 5 -21.41 60.53 -6.53
CA TYR A 5 -21.23 59.32 -5.75
C TYR A 5 -22.50 58.46 -5.86
N LEU A 6 -22.38 57.21 -6.30
CA LEU A 6 -23.42 56.19 -6.14
C LEU A 6 -22.98 55.20 -5.06
N LEU A 7 -23.66 55.26 -3.91
CA LEU A 7 -23.60 54.26 -2.85
C LEU A 7 -24.22 52.95 -3.35
N PHE A 8 -23.44 51.86 -3.39
CA PHE A 8 -23.97 50.51 -3.41
C PHE A 8 -24.06 49.97 -1.98
N LEU A 9 -25.29 49.76 -1.51
CA LEU A 9 -25.60 49.05 -0.27
C LEU A 9 -25.19 47.57 -0.40
N LEU A 10 -24.16 47.16 0.35
CA LEU A 10 -23.82 45.76 0.61
C LEU A 10 -24.78 45.20 1.67
N LEU A 11 -25.69 44.33 1.26
CA LEU A 11 -26.45 43.45 2.16
C LEU A 11 -25.52 42.29 2.61
N PRO A 12 -25.34 42.04 3.91
CA PRO A 12 -24.60 40.88 4.37
C PRO A 12 -25.46 39.63 4.17
N PHE A 13 -25.04 38.73 3.28
CA PHE A 13 -25.53 37.36 3.27
C PHE A 13 -24.97 36.65 4.50
N THR A 14 -25.72 36.62 5.60
CA THR A 14 -25.47 35.70 6.70
C THR A 14 -25.94 34.31 6.29
N VAL A 15 -25.03 33.50 5.75
CA VAL A 15 -25.24 32.04 5.68
C VAL A 15 -24.83 31.48 7.03
N THR A 16 -25.77 31.45 7.99
CA THR A 16 -25.66 30.64 9.20
C THR A 16 -26.43 29.34 8.98
N GLY A 17 -25.90 28.45 8.15
CA GLY A 17 -26.25 27.04 8.23
C GLY A 17 -25.42 26.42 9.34
N LYS A 18 -25.99 26.27 10.54
CA LYS A 18 -25.43 25.31 11.50
C LYS A 18 -25.65 23.94 10.89
N ASP A 19 -24.57 23.28 10.46
CA ASP A 19 -24.63 21.90 10.02
C ASP A 19 -25.17 21.05 11.18
N SER A 20 -26.40 20.59 11.04
CA SER A 20 -27.12 19.81 12.04
C SER A 20 -26.88 18.31 11.86
N THR A 21 -25.74 17.91 11.28
CA THR A 21 -25.41 16.50 11.05
C THR A 21 -25.24 15.80 12.39
N THR A 22 -26.13 14.85 12.68
CA THR A 22 -26.13 14.08 13.93
C THR A 22 -25.74 12.62 13.76
N ALA A 23 -25.54 12.17 12.51
CA ALA A 23 -25.20 10.80 12.16
C ALA A 23 -24.20 10.74 10.98
N TRP A 24 -23.35 9.70 11.00
CA TRP A 24 -22.27 9.47 10.05
C TRP A 24 -22.20 8.00 9.65
N ILE A 25 -21.58 7.71 8.51
CA ILE A 25 -21.23 6.35 8.09
C ILE A 25 -19.72 6.28 7.87
N ARG A 26 -19.05 5.43 8.64
CA ARG A 26 -17.61 5.16 8.58
C ARG A 26 -17.36 3.93 7.70
N ILE A 27 -16.40 4.04 6.81
CA ILE A 27 -16.10 3.07 5.74
C ILE A 27 -14.60 2.84 5.65
N ASN A 28 -14.19 1.78 4.96
CA ASN A 28 -12.84 1.66 4.45
C ASN A 28 -12.69 2.54 3.19
N GLN A 29 -11.90 3.60 3.29
CA GLN A 29 -11.66 4.57 2.23
C GLN A 29 -10.81 4.01 1.08
N LEU A 30 -9.95 2.99 1.31
CA LEU A 30 -9.30 2.27 0.20
C LEU A 30 -10.33 1.51 -0.65
N GLY A 31 -11.40 1.05 -0.01
CA GLY A 31 -12.47 0.28 -0.64
C GLY A 31 -12.49 -1.18 -0.22
N TYR A 32 -13.21 -1.99 -0.98
CA TYR A 32 -13.47 -3.39 -0.66
C TYR A 32 -13.25 -4.31 -1.86
N THR A 33 -12.74 -5.52 -1.64
CA THR A 33 -12.69 -6.52 -2.72
C THR A 33 -14.07 -7.13 -2.97
N PRO A 34 -14.39 -7.56 -4.21
CA PRO A 34 -15.64 -8.23 -4.52
C PRO A 34 -15.93 -9.41 -3.60
N GLN A 35 -14.97 -10.32 -3.36
CA GLN A 35 -15.24 -11.49 -2.51
C GLN A 35 -15.04 -11.24 -1.01
N GLY A 36 -14.33 -10.17 -0.64
CA GLY A 36 -14.07 -9.79 0.75
C GLY A 36 -15.31 -9.39 1.54
N SER A 37 -15.15 -9.36 2.87
CA SER A 37 -16.13 -8.80 3.79
C SER A 37 -16.24 -7.29 3.57
N LYS A 38 -17.47 -6.77 3.62
CA LYS A 38 -17.75 -5.34 3.43
C LYS A 38 -18.73 -4.92 4.49
N VAL A 39 -18.22 -4.16 5.46
CA VAL A 39 -19.01 -3.67 6.58
C VAL A 39 -18.63 -2.23 6.84
N ALA A 40 -19.63 -1.35 6.80
CA ALA A 40 -19.50 0.03 7.27
C ALA A 40 -20.10 0.14 8.68
N VAL A 41 -19.78 1.21 9.40
CA VAL A 41 -20.36 1.50 10.71
C VAL A 41 -21.16 2.80 10.62
N TRP A 42 -22.46 2.72 10.85
CA TRP A 42 -23.30 3.88 11.08
C TRP A 42 -23.17 4.31 12.55
N CYS A 43 -23.01 5.60 12.78
CA CYS A 43 -22.82 6.18 14.11
C CYS A 43 -23.68 7.42 14.28
N ALA A 44 -24.23 7.65 15.46
CA ALA A 44 -24.96 8.88 15.76
C ALA A 44 -24.74 9.38 17.18
N LYS A 45 -24.84 10.70 17.36
CA LYS A 45 -24.79 11.38 18.67
C LYS A 45 -26.16 11.51 19.32
N ALA A 46 -27.23 11.34 18.54
CA ALA A 46 -28.61 11.34 19.01
C ALA A 46 -29.36 10.12 18.44
N PRO A 47 -30.47 9.70 19.06
CA PRO A 47 -31.32 8.65 18.52
C PRO A 47 -31.79 8.99 17.10
N ALA A 48 -31.60 8.06 16.16
CA ALA A 48 -32.01 8.22 14.77
C ALA A 48 -32.44 6.88 14.15
N GLN A 49 -33.35 6.93 13.17
CA GLN A 49 -33.85 5.74 12.49
C GLN A 49 -32.82 5.23 11.48
N ALA A 50 -32.24 4.07 11.75
CA ALA A 50 -31.14 3.51 10.96
C ALA A 50 -31.27 1.99 10.73
N ASN A 51 -32.50 1.47 10.71
CA ASN A 51 -32.77 0.03 10.64
C ASN A 51 -32.49 -0.58 9.24
N ALA A 52 -32.41 0.24 8.21
CA ALA A 52 -32.15 -0.17 6.83
C ALA A 52 -31.28 0.87 6.14
N PHE A 53 -30.50 0.41 5.17
CA PHE A 53 -29.57 1.23 4.41
C PHE A 53 -29.57 0.82 2.93
N THR A 54 -29.10 1.72 2.09
CA THR A 54 -29.01 1.54 0.65
C THR A 54 -27.58 1.78 0.17
N LEU A 55 -27.12 0.97 -0.78
CA LEU A 55 -25.91 1.21 -1.54
C LEU A 55 -26.31 1.89 -2.84
N HIS A 56 -25.68 3.01 -3.14
CA HIS A 56 -25.92 3.79 -4.33
C HIS A 56 -24.69 3.80 -5.21
N ASP A 57 -24.90 3.68 -6.52
CA ASP A 57 -23.87 3.98 -7.50
C ASP A 57 -23.52 5.48 -7.38
N ALA A 58 -22.24 5.79 -7.17
CA ALA A 58 -21.81 7.14 -6.82
C ALA A 58 -21.98 8.13 -7.98
N ALA A 59 -21.98 7.66 -9.22
CA ALA A 59 -22.08 8.50 -10.41
C ALA A 59 -23.54 8.80 -10.82
N THR A 60 -24.46 7.84 -10.66
CA THR A 60 -25.88 8.02 -11.00
C THR A 60 -26.76 8.42 -9.82
N ASN A 61 -26.23 8.27 -8.60
CA ASN A 61 -27.00 8.42 -7.37
C ASN A 61 -28.14 7.37 -7.24
N GLN A 62 -28.18 6.34 -8.10
CA GLN A 62 -29.23 5.34 -8.09
C GLN A 62 -28.96 4.25 -7.05
N PRO A 63 -29.98 3.82 -6.28
CA PRO A 63 -29.84 2.71 -5.36
C PRO A 63 -29.66 1.40 -6.14
N VAL A 64 -28.51 0.76 -5.97
CA VAL A 64 -28.17 -0.52 -6.64
C VAL A 64 -28.36 -1.73 -5.73
N TRP A 65 -28.41 -1.52 -4.41
CA TRP A 65 -28.62 -2.57 -3.43
C TRP A 65 -29.22 -2.02 -2.14
N LYS A 66 -29.92 -2.85 -1.37
CA LYS A 66 -30.52 -2.49 -0.08
C LYS A 66 -30.23 -3.58 0.95
N GLY A 67 -30.03 -3.18 2.20
CA GLY A 67 -29.80 -4.09 3.32
C GLY A 67 -30.39 -3.58 4.63
N SER A 68 -30.49 -4.48 5.60
CA SER A 68 -30.86 -4.13 6.98
C SER A 68 -29.61 -3.91 7.81
N SER A 69 -29.62 -2.90 8.68
CA SER A 69 -28.55 -2.71 9.66
C SER A 69 -28.59 -3.84 10.71
N SER A 70 -27.48 -4.03 11.44
CA SER A 70 -27.51 -4.82 12.67
C SER A 70 -28.44 -4.22 13.74
N ALA A 71 -28.62 -4.95 14.84
CA ALA A 71 -29.05 -4.36 16.10
C ALA A 71 -28.10 -3.21 16.51
N ASP A 72 -28.61 -2.28 17.32
CA ASP A 72 -27.83 -1.20 17.89
C ASP A 72 -26.84 -1.75 18.92
N PHE A 73 -25.57 -1.42 18.75
CA PHE A 73 -24.51 -1.74 19.71
C PHE A 73 -24.43 -0.68 20.83
N GLY A 74 -25.19 0.41 20.72
CA GLY A 74 -25.19 1.50 21.69
C GLY A 74 -23.95 2.40 21.54
N ALA A 75 -23.52 2.95 22.66
CA ALA A 75 -22.48 3.97 22.71
C ALA A 75 -21.09 3.40 22.40
N TYR A 76 -20.31 4.16 21.65
CA TYR A 76 -18.89 3.89 21.42
C TYR A 76 -18.15 5.19 21.08
N GLY A 77 -17.10 5.51 21.84
CA GLY A 77 -16.35 6.75 21.68
C GLY A 77 -17.26 7.99 21.80
N PRO A 78 -17.31 8.88 20.80
CA PRO A 78 -18.12 10.09 20.83
C PRO A 78 -19.61 9.84 20.52
N PHE A 79 -19.99 8.61 20.17
CA PHE A 79 -21.33 8.28 19.69
C PHE A 79 -22.18 7.61 20.77
N THR A 80 -23.49 7.85 20.72
CA THR A 80 -24.48 7.24 21.61
C THR A 80 -25.16 6.02 21.00
N HIS A 81 -25.16 5.92 19.67
CA HIS A 81 -25.73 4.80 18.91
C HIS A 81 -24.81 4.38 17.78
N THR A 82 -24.64 3.07 17.59
CA THR A 82 -23.77 2.52 16.54
C THR A 82 -24.33 1.22 15.95
N ARG A 83 -24.25 1.08 14.63
CA ARG A 83 -24.78 -0.09 13.90
C ARG A 83 -23.83 -0.52 12.79
N ARG A 84 -23.77 -1.82 12.53
CA ARG A 84 -23.01 -2.40 11.41
C ARG A 84 -23.89 -2.48 10.16
N LEU A 85 -23.38 -1.98 9.05
CA LEU A 85 -24.02 -2.02 7.74
C LEU A 85 -23.26 -3.04 6.86
N ASN A 86 -23.73 -4.28 6.82
CA ASN A 86 -23.06 -5.35 6.09
C ASN A 86 -23.63 -5.52 4.67
N PHE A 87 -22.81 -5.22 3.67
CA PHE A 87 -23.15 -5.33 2.25
C PHE A 87 -22.21 -6.31 1.53
N THR A 88 -21.65 -7.28 2.28
CA THR A 88 -20.73 -8.31 1.76
C THR A 88 -21.31 -9.07 0.57
N ALA A 89 -22.64 -9.27 0.54
CA ALA A 89 -23.36 -9.94 -0.53
C ALA A 89 -23.31 -9.21 -1.88
N PHE A 90 -23.06 -7.89 -1.89
CA PHE A 90 -22.88 -7.13 -3.11
C PHE A 90 -21.45 -7.34 -3.64
N LYS A 91 -21.35 -7.73 -4.92
CA LYS A 91 -20.09 -8.19 -5.55
C LYS A 91 -19.67 -7.39 -6.78
N GLN A 92 -20.56 -6.55 -7.32
CA GLN A 92 -20.28 -5.84 -8.57
C GLN A 92 -19.19 -4.79 -8.32
N PRO A 93 -18.12 -4.78 -9.14
CA PRO A 93 -17.14 -3.72 -9.08
C PRO A 93 -17.72 -2.37 -9.51
N GLY A 94 -17.22 -1.29 -8.90
CA GLY A 94 -17.65 0.08 -9.18
C GLY A 94 -17.33 1.03 -8.02
N THR A 95 -17.80 2.26 -8.12
CA THR A 95 -17.69 3.27 -7.05
C THR A 95 -19.07 3.55 -6.48
N TYR A 96 -19.18 3.48 -5.15
CA TYR A 96 -20.46 3.50 -4.45
C TYR A 96 -20.41 4.42 -3.23
N TYR A 97 -21.57 4.78 -2.71
CA TYR A 97 -21.71 5.30 -1.35
C TYR A 97 -22.89 4.63 -0.64
N LEU A 98 -22.89 4.65 0.69
CA LEU A 98 -23.98 4.16 1.52
C LEU A 98 -24.85 5.31 1.99
N ALA A 99 -26.16 5.09 2.09
CA ALA A 99 -27.11 5.97 2.75
C ALA A 99 -27.90 5.21 3.82
N CYS A 100 -28.03 5.80 5.01
CA CYS A 100 -28.75 5.21 6.15
C CYS A 100 -29.32 6.33 7.04
N GLY A 101 -30.65 6.45 7.09
CA GLY A 101 -31.30 7.62 7.66
C GLY A 101 -30.89 8.89 6.89
N GLU A 102 -30.47 9.93 7.62
CA GLU A 102 -29.94 11.17 7.04
C GLU A 102 -28.44 11.10 6.72
N ALA A 103 -27.75 10.03 7.14
CA ALA A 103 -26.31 9.88 6.97
C ALA A 103 -25.97 9.32 5.58
N ARG A 104 -24.94 9.88 4.96
CA ARG A 104 -24.33 9.42 3.72
C ARG A 104 -22.84 9.20 3.95
N SER A 105 -22.28 8.08 3.47
CA SER A 105 -20.83 7.87 3.50
C SER A 105 -20.14 8.69 2.40
N PRO A 106 -18.81 8.93 2.51
CA PRO A 106 -17.98 9.21 1.35
C PRO A 106 -18.11 8.12 0.30
N ALA A 107 -17.70 8.43 -0.94
CA ALA A 107 -17.63 7.44 -2.00
C ALA A 107 -16.45 6.47 -1.76
N PHE A 108 -16.64 5.19 -2.10
CA PHE A 108 -15.62 4.15 -1.97
C PHE A 108 -15.68 3.17 -3.13
N ARG A 109 -14.56 2.49 -3.38
CA ARG A 109 -14.45 1.50 -4.46
C ARG A 109 -14.85 0.11 -3.97
N ILE A 110 -15.51 -0.65 -4.83
CA ILE A 110 -15.53 -2.11 -4.77
C ILE A 110 -14.77 -2.60 -6.00
N GLY A 111 -13.66 -3.29 -5.81
CA GLY A 111 -12.77 -3.66 -6.92
C GLY A 111 -11.74 -4.73 -6.56
N PRO A 112 -11.34 -5.61 -7.49
CA PRO A 112 -10.33 -6.63 -7.24
C PRO A 112 -8.91 -6.04 -7.10
N ASP A 113 -8.75 -4.74 -7.37
CA ASP A 113 -7.50 -3.98 -7.44
C ASP A 113 -7.37 -2.94 -6.32
N VAL A 114 -8.28 -2.89 -5.34
CA VAL A 114 -8.28 -1.87 -4.27
C VAL A 114 -7.00 -1.84 -3.42
N TYR A 115 -6.26 -2.95 -3.37
CA TYR A 115 -5.00 -3.05 -2.65
C TYR A 115 -3.77 -3.01 -3.56
N ASN A 116 -3.92 -2.83 -4.88
CA ASN A 116 -2.77 -2.82 -5.79
C ASN A 116 -1.81 -1.68 -5.48
N GLY A 117 -0.54 -2.01 -5.27
CA GLY A 117 0.54 -1.04 -5.06
C GLY A 117 0.60 -0.45 -3.66
N THR A 118 -0.32 -0.82 -2.74
CA THR A 118 -0.34 -0.24 -1.39
C THR A 118 0.83 -0.71 -0.54
N ALA A 119 1.31 -1.94 -0.73
CA ALA A 119 2.51 -2.45 -0.08
C ALA A 119 3.78 -1.72 -0.53
N ASP A 120 3.95 -1.51 -1.85
CA ASP A 120 5.08 -0.74 -2.41
C ASP A 120 5.03 0.73 -1.99
N PHE A 121 3.83 1.31 -1.84
CA PHE A 121 3.66 2.68 -1.37
C PHE A 121 4.25 2.90 0.03
N CYS A 122 4.04 1.96 0.95
CA CYS A 122 4.62 2.00 2.31
C CYS A 122 6.16 1.96 2.32
N LEU A 123 6.81 1.45 1.27
CA LEU A 123 8.28 1.47 1.17
C LEU A 123 8.85 2.88 0.97
N GLN A 124 8.02 3.87 0.60
CA GLN A 124 8.47 5.26 0.53
C GLN A 124 8.88 5.78 1.91
N TYR A 125 8.06 5.54 2.93
CA TYR A 125 8.39 5.89 4.31
C TYR A 125 9.63 5.13 4.81
N MET A 126 9.70 3.81 4.58
CA MET A 126 10.89 3.02 4.96
C MET A 126 12.19 3.61 4.40
N ARG A 127 12.17 4.03 3.13
CA ARG A 127 13.33 4.70 2.49
C ARG A 127 13.63 6.08 3.07
N GLN A 128 12.60 6.85 3.40
CA GLN A 128 12.76 8.15 4.04
C GLN A 128 13.42 8.03 5.42
N GLN A 129 13.22 6.91 6.11
CA GLN A 129 13.82 6.60 7.39
C GLN A 129 15.26 6.09 7.30
N ARG A 130 15.86 5.92 6.11
CA ARG A 130 17.25 5.44 6.01
C ARG A 130 18.24 6.42 6.66
N SER A 131 19.06 5.89 7.56
CA SER A 131 20.26 6.51 8.15
C SER A 131 21.51 6.09 7.38
N GLY A 132 22.52 6.94 7.23
CA GLY A 132 23.54 6.78 6.19
C GLY A 132 23.09 7.50 4.92
N TYR A 133 23.09 6.84 3.75
CA TYR A 133 22.54 7.47 2.54
C TYR A 133 21.00 7.51 2.60
N ASN A 134 20.43 8.71 2.62
CA ASN A 134 19.00 8.94 2.63
C ASN A 134 18.51 9.30 1.20
N PRO A 135 17.78 8.41 0.51
CA PRO A 135 17.35 8.63 -0.87
C PRO A 135 16.33 9.77 -1.03
N TYR A 136 15.56 10.06 0.03
CA TYR A 136 14.58 11.14 -0.01
C TYR A 136 15.27 12.50 -0.06
N LEU A 137 16.27 12.71 0.81
CA LEU A 137 17.07 13.93 0.86
C LEU A 137 18.17 13.97 -0.22
N LYS A 138 18.50 12.81 -0.80
CA LYS A 138 19.64 12.62 -1.73
C LYS A 138 20.96 13.08 -1.12
N ASP A 139 21.10 12.84 0.18
CA ASP A 139 22.23 13.24 0.99
C ASP A 139 22.44 12.20 2.11
N SER A 140 23.51 12.31 2.88
CA SER A 140 23.84 11.37 3.94
C SER A 140 23.75 11.98 5.34
N CYS A 141 23.25 11.18 6.28
CA CYS A 141 23.16 11.51 7.71
C CYS A 141 23.85 10.44 8.55
N HIS A 142 24.25 10.81 9.78
CA HIS A 142 24.81 9.89 10.77
C HIS A 142 25.94 8.97 10.26
N THR A 143 26.74 9.45 9.30
CA THR A 143 27.82 8.66 8.67
C THR A 143 28.99 8.36 9.60
N HIS A 144 28.99 8.96 10.79
CA HIS A 144 30.02 8.81 11.82
C HIS A 144 29.60 7.88 12.96
N ASP A 145 28.44 7.25 12.88
CA ASP A 145 28.06 6.25 13.88
C ASP A 145 29.10 5.13 13.94
N GLY A 146 29.71 4.87 15.10
CA GLY A 146 29.50 5.49 16.41
C GLY A 146 30.58 5.04 17.41
N PHE A 147 30.33 5.22 18.71
CA PHE A 147 31.26 4.80 19.76
C PHE A 147 30.60 3.88 20.79
N THR A 148 31.32 2.89 21.31
CA THR A 148 30.76 1.87 22.19
C THR A 148 30.42 2.41 23.57
N VAL A 149 29.34 1.89 24.15
CA VAL A 149 29.04 2.00 25.59
C VAL A 149 28.63 0.63 26.14
N TYR A 150 29.14 0.29 27.32
CA TYR A 150 28.94 -1.01 28.00
C TYR A 150 29.46 -2.24 27.25
N GLY A 151 30.33 -2.03 26.25
CA GLY A 151 30.86 -3.09 25.39
C GLY A 151 31.99 -3.90 26.02
N PRO A 152 32.44 -4.97 25.34
CA PRO A 152 33.65 -5.71 25.73
C PRO A 152 34.93 -4.90 25.48
N MET A 153 34.84 -3.81 24.70
CA MET A 153 35.88 -2.80 24.52
C MET A 153 35.66 -1.58 25.44
N PRO A 154 36.69 -0.77 25.73
CA PRO A 154 36.53 0.46 26.51
C PRO A 154 35.44 1.37 25.95
N ASP A 155 34.64 1.97 26.83
CA ASP A 155 33.66 2.99 26.43
C ASP A 155 34.34 4.13 25.66
N GLY A 156 33.68 4.59 24.60
CA GLY A 156 34.25 5.58 23.67
C GLY A 156 35.10 4.99 22.55
N THR A 157 35.23 3.66 22.44
CA THR A 157 35.88 3.03 21.29
C THR A 157 35.03 3.21 20.05
N HIS A 158 35.61 3.77 18.98
CA HIS A 158 34.93 3.90 17.69
C HIS A 158 34.61 2.53 17.07
N ILE A 159 33.40 2.40 16.53
CA ILE A 159 32.92 1.27 15.73
C ILE A 159 32.12 1.78 14.54
N ASN A 160 32.05 1.04 13.43
CA ASN A 160 31.20 1.41 12.30
C ASN A 160 29.78 0.83 12.50
N ALA A 161 28.84 1.69 12.88
CA ALA A 161 27.43 1.37 13.06
C ALA A 161 26.48 2.18 12.16
N ALA A 162 27.02 2.97 11.22
CA ALA A 162 26.23 3.76 10.27
C ALA A 162 25.35 2.88 9.36
N GLY A 163 24.18 3.37 8.93
CA GLY A 163 23.20 2.61 8.14
C GLY A 163 21.90 2.39 8.92
N GLY A 164 21.04 1.50 8.44
CA GLY A 164 19.79 1.13 9.13
C GLY A 164 18.73 2.23 9.00
N TRP A 165 17.72 2.17 9.87
CA TRP A 165 16.62 3.14 9.85
C TRP A 165 16.55 3.92 11.16
N HIS A 166 16.20 5.20 11.05
CA HIS A 166 15.61 5.98 12.12
C HIS A 166 14.28 5.33 12.51
N ASP A 167 14.09 5.14 13.81
CA ASP A 167 13.02 4.29 14.33
C ASP A 167 11.62 4.89 14.13
N ALA A 168 11.54 6.19 14.34
CA ALA A 168 10.36 7.01 14.11
C ALA A 168 10.81 8.42 13.66
N SER A 169 10.21 9.48 14.16
CA SER A 169 10.58 10.83 13.74
C SER A 169 11.80 11.41 14.46
N ASP A 170 12.21 10.78 15.55
CA ASP A 170 13.53 10.95 16.12
C ASP A 170 14.60 10.18 15.32
N TYR A 171 15.88 10.37 15.67
CA TYR A 171 16.98 9.69 14.96
C TYR A 171 17.56 8.51 15.73
N LEU A 172 16.81 7.99 16.71
CA LEU A 172 17.19 6.78 17.42
C LEU A 172 17.11 5.57 16.50
N GLN A 173 17.94 4.56 16.76
CA GLN A 173 17.94 3.32 15.98
C GLN A 173 18.03 2.14 16.93
N TYR A 174 17.05 1.25 16.88
CA TYR A 174 16.99 0.08 17.75
C TYR A 174 17.03 -1.21 16.97
N VAL A 175 17.77 -2.20 17.49
CA VAL A 175 17.75 -3.56 16.94
C VAL A 175 16.39 -4.20 17.15
N THR A 176 15.75 -3.98 18.31
CA THR A 176 14.41 -4.48 18.62
C THR A 176 13.43 -4.27 17.46
N THR A 177 13.31 -3.04 16.97
CA THR A 177 12.41 -2.66 15.87
C THR A 177 12.98 -2.98 14.49
N SER A 178 14.25 -2.64 14.23
CA SER A 178 14.88 -2.83 12.91
C SER A 178 15.00 -4.30 12.51
N ALA A 179 15.27 -5.21 13.45
CA ALA A 179 15.31 -6.64 13.17
C ALA A 179 13.92 -7.20 12.87
N ASN A 180 12.89 -6.74 13.59
CA ASN A 180 11.50 -7.10 13.29
C ASN A 180 11.04 -6.55 11.94
N ALA A 181 11.38 -5.30 11.60
CA ALA A 181 11.08 -4.70 10.31
C ALA A 181 11.76 -5.47 9.17
N THR A 182 13.06 -5.77 9.32
CA THR A 182 13.83 -6.60 8.39
C THR A 182 13.16 -7.96 8.17
N TYR A 183 12.73 -8.62 9.25
CA TYR A 183 12.02 -9.89 9.16
C TYR A 183 10.71 -9.75 8.38
N HIS A 184 9.89 -8.73 8.67
CA HIS A 184 8.61 -8.51 7.97
C HIS A 184 8.79 -8.24 6.48
N LEU A 185 9.77 -7.43 6.08
CA LEU A 185 10.06 -7.16 4.66
C LEU A 185 10.50 -8.44 3.92
N LEU A 186 11.40 -9.22 4.52
CA LEU A 186 11.83 -10.51 3.98
C LEU A 186 10.66 -11.52 3.90
N ALA A 187 9.82 -11.58 4.93
CA ALA A 187 8.68 -12.48 4.99
C ALA A 187 7.62 -12.08 3.97
N ALA A 188 7.39 -10.78 3.77
CA ALA A 188 6.45 -10.27 2.79
C ALA A 188 6.90 -10.66 1.38
N TRP A 189 8.18 -10.50 1.05
CA TRP A 189 8.73 -10.99 -0.21
C TRP A 189 8.58 -12.50 -0.37
N ARG A 190 8.98 -13.28 0.64
CA ARG A 190 8.92 -14.75 0.61
C ARG A 190 7.49 -15.23 0.35
N ASP A 191 6.52 -14.64 1.05
CA ASP A 191 5.13 -15.12 1.06
C ASP A 191 4.31 -14.56 -0.11
N PHE A 192 4.66 -13.36 -0.62
CA PHE A 192 3.84 -12.61 -1.57
C PHE A 192 4.63 -12.04 -2.75
N LYS A 193 5.72 -12.70 -3.17
CA LYS A 193 6.63 -12.28 -4.26
C LYS A 193 5.99 -11.54 -5.45
N PRO A 194 4.86 -11.99 -6.05
CA PRO A 194 4.26 -11.31 -7.20
C PRO A 194 3.65 -9.92 -6.93
N VAL A 195 3.59 -9.48 -5.67
CA VAL A 195 3.02 -8.19 -5.26
C VAL A 195 3.97 -7.03 -5.56
N PHE A 196 5.27 -7.25 -5.39
CA PHE A 196 6.27 -6.19 -5.33
C PHE A 196 6.87 -5.87 -6.70
N GLY A 197 6.96 -4.58 -7.00
CA GLY A 197 7.66 -4.06 -8.18
C GLY A 197 9.17 -3.90 -8.00
N ASP A 198 9.80 -3.43 -9.07
CA ASP A 198 11.21 -2.98 -9.13
C ASP A 198 11.19 -1.61 -9.82
N THR A 199 11.13 -0.56 -9.01
CA THR A 199 10.99 0.83 -9.43
C THR A 199 12.06 1.75 -8.87
N CYS A 200 12.80 1.27 -7.88
CA CYS A 200 13.95 1.95 -7.28
C CYS A 200 15.21 1.10 -7.41
N ALA A 201 16.35 1.74 -7.65
CA ALA A 201 17.64 1.08 -7.50
C ALA A 201 17.91 0.79 -6.01
N ALA A 202 18.91 -0.04 -5.71
CA ALA A 202 19.24 -0.46 -4.34
C ALA A 202 19.48 0.71 -3.35
N ASN A 203 19.96 1.85 -3.84
CA ASN A 203 20.15 3.05 -3.01
C ASN A 203 18.84 3.81 -2.71
N GLY A 204 17.70 3.36 -3.23
CA GLY A 204 16.37 3.94 -3.02
C GLY A 204 16.01 5.08 -3.98
N ILE A 205 16.87 5.43 -4.95
CA ILE A 205 16.55 6.41 -5.99
C ILE A 205 15.78 5.71 -7.13
N GLY A 206 14.86 6.42 -7.78
CA GLY A 206 14.10 5.90 -8.92
C GLY A 206 14.98 5.31 -10.04
N GLY A 207 14.51 4.21 -10.63
CA GLY A 207 15.22 3.37 -11.60
C GLY A 207 15.07 1.89 -11.23
N SER A 208 15.29 0.94 -12.14
CA SER A 208 15.23 -0.49 -11.81
C SER A 208 16.63 -1.10 -11.75
N ASN A 209 16.84 -2.07 -10.86
CA ASN A 209 18.11 -2.82 -10.73
C ASN A 209 17.95 -4.35 -10.91
N GLY A 210 16.76 -4.82 -11.25
CA GLY A 210 16.43 -6.25 -11.38
C GLY A 210 16.12 -6.93 -10.05
N VAL A 211 16.03 -6.19 -8.94
CA VAL A 211 15.68 -6.67 -7.60
C VAL A 211 14.39 -6.00 -7.17
N ALA A 212 13.50 -6.74 -6.52
CA ALA A 212 12.27 -6.12 -6.03
C ALA A 212 12.59 -5.09 -4.94
N ASP A 213 11.88 -3.98 -4.97
CA ASP A 213 12.04 -2.83 -4.08
C ASP A 213 12.04 -3.23 -2.59
N VAL A 214 11.17 -4.16 -2.21
CA VAL A 214 11.07 -4.70 -0.84
C VAL A 214 12.32 -5.47 -0.41
N LEU A 215 13.02 -6.13 -1.34
CA LEU A 215 14.24 -6.88 -1.06
C LEU A 215 15.44 -5.96 -0.90
N ASP A 216 15.52 -4.90 -1.70
CA ASP A 216 16.56 -3.87 -1.52
C ASP A 216 16.41 -3.20 -0.14
N GLU A 217 15.18 -2.91 0.27
CA GLU A 217 14.91 -2.39 1.62
C GLU A 217 15.24 -3.43 2.70
N ALA A 218 14.83 -4.69 2.53
CA ALA A 218 15.19 -5.75 3.47
C ALA A 218 16.71 -5.95 3.60
N ARG A 219 17.45 -5.83 2.50
CA ARG A 219 18.92 -5.91 2.50
C ARG A 219 19.54 -4.78 3.31
N TRP A 220 19.01 -3.57 3.20
CA TRP A 220 19.45 -2.42 3.99
C TRP A 220 19.42 -2.71 5.50
N GLY A 221 18.33 -3.33 5.97
CA GLY A 221 18.20 -3.80 7.34
C GLY A 221 19.19 -4.90 7.71
N LEU A 222 19.32 -5.94 6.88
CA LEU A 222 20.29 -7.04 7.10
C LEU A 222 21.73 -6.54 7.19
N ASP A 223 22.13 -5.64 6.29
CA ASP A 223 23.49 -5.07 6.25
C ASP A 223 23.79 -4.23 7.51
N TRP A 224 22.79 -3.53 8.04
CA TRP A 224 22.94 -2.82 9.31
C TRP A 224 23.00 -3.78 10.51
N LEU A 225 22.13 -4.80 10.55
CA LEU A 225 22.14 -5.82 11.61
C LEU A 225 23.49 -6.55 11.67
N LEU A 226 24.16 -6.80 10.54
CA LEU A 226 25.50 -7.38 10.51
C LEU A 226 26.55 -6.52 11.24
N LYS A 227 26.39 -5.19 11.22
CA LYS A 227 27.24 -4.26 12.00
C LYS A 227 26.90 -4.28 13.48
N MET A 228 25.64 -4.53 13.82
CA MET A 228 25.14 -4.64 15.20
C MET A 228 25.39 -6.02 15.84
N HIS A 229 25.82 -7.02 15.04
CA HIS A 229 26.34 -8.31 15.51
C HIS A 229 27.73 -8.62 14.89
N PRO A 230 28.78 -7.82 15.20
CA PRO A 230 30.04 -7.86 14.46
C PRO A 230 30.86 -9.13 14.73
N ALA A 231 30.76 -9.71 15.94
CA ALA A 231 31.43 -10.95 16.36
C ALA A 231 30.42 -11.91 17.01
N ASP A 232 30.77 -13.20 17.05
CA ASP A 232 29.88 -14.30 17.49
C ASP A 232 29.33 -14.12 18.91
N ASP A 233 30.03 -13.37 19.75
CA ASP A 233 29.71 -13.08 21.15
C ASP A 233 29.29 -11.62 21.39
N GLN A 234 29.11 -10.81 20.34
CA GLN A 234 28.85 -9.37 20.46
C GLN A 234 27.51 -8.98 19.85
N LEU A 235 26.59 -8.49 20.69
CA LEU A 235 25.31 -7.93 20.27
C LEU A 235 25.24 -6.47 20.75
N PHE A 236 24.86 -5.57 19.86
CA PHE A 236 24.48 -4.19 20.19
C PHE A 236 22.96 -4.05 20.11
N ASN A 237 22.38 -3.19 20.95
CA ASN A 237 20.93 -3.03 21.05
C ASN A 237 20.42 -1.76 20.40
N GLN A 238 21.18 -0.66 20.48
CA GLN A 238 20.74 0.63 19.95
C GLN A 238 21.90 1.56 19.60
N ILE A 239 21.59 2.57 18.79
CA ILE A 239 22.40 3.76 18.56
C ILE A 239 21.65 4.97 19.14
N ALA A 240 22.39 5.87 19.79
CA ALA A 240 21.88 7.06 20.48
C ALA A 240 20.95 6.73 21.68
N ASP A 241 20.38 7.77 22.28
CA ASP A 241 19.43 7.74 23.40
C ASP A 241 18.65 9.06 23.44
N ASP A 242 17.75 9.23 24.42
CA ASP A 242 16.82 10.36 24.56
C ASP A 242 17.45 11.78 24.55
N ARG A 243 18.79 11.89 24.59
CA ARG A 243 19.49 13.13 24.21
C ARG A 243 19.22 13.56 22.76
N ASP A 244 18.72 12.67 21.92
CA ASP A 244 18.27 12.96 20.55
C ASP A 244 17.06 13.91 20.51
N HIS A 245 16.21 13.93 21.55
CA HIS A 245 14.96 14.70 21.59
C HIS A 245 15.16 16.22 21.74
N ARG A 246 16.34 16.74 21.41
CA ARG A 246 16.66 18.17 21.44
C ARG A 246 16.17 18.89 20.18
N GLY A 247 14.85 19.04 20.08
CA GLY A 247 14.19 19.81 19.02
C GLY A 247 14.18 19.12 17.66
N MET A 248 13.22 19.53 16.83
CA MET A 248 13.09 19.04 15.45
C MET A 248 14.22 19.60 14.56
N ARG A 249 14.71 18.76 13.65
CA ARG A 249 15.77 19.07 12.67
C ARG A 249 15.72 18.02 11.57
N LEU A 250 16.36 18.20 10.42
CA LEU A 250 16.56 17.10 9.46
C LEU A 250 17.70 16.18 9.93
N PRO A 251 17.74 14.90 9.51
CA PRO A 251 18.82 14.00 9.95
C PRO A 251 20.18 14.43 9.41
N THR A 252 20.23 15.08 8.24
CA THR A 252 21.45 15.66 7.66
C THR A 252 21.94 16.91 8.40
N GLN A 253 21.10 17.48 9.27
CA GLN A 253 21.39 18.65 10.10
C GLN A 253 21.46 18.29 11.58
N ASP A 254 21.47 16.99 11.91
CA ASP A 254 21.50 16.55 13.29
C ASP A 254 22.86 16.87 13.94
N THR A 255 22.81 17.66 15.00
CA THR A 255 23.95 18.05 15.82
C THR A 255 23.76 17.67 17.28
N ALA A 256 22.90 16.67 17.57
CA ALA A 256 22.77 16.06 18.88
C ALA A 256 24.16 15.66 19.42
N GLY A 257 24.52 16.19 20.59
CA GLY A 257 25.86 16.07 21.14
C GLY A 257 25.94 14.98 22.21
N TYR A 258 26.78 13.97 21.97
CA TYR A 258 26.97 12.84 22.88
C TYR A 258 28.32 12.83 23.60
N GLY A 259 29.18 13.81 23.31
CA GLY A 259 30.52 13.97 23.89
C GLY A 259 31.67 13.52 23.00
N GLN A 260 31.40 13.03 21.78
CA GLN A 260 32.38 12.51 20.82
C GLN A 260 32.16 13.10 19.41
N GLY A 261 32.05 14.43 19.30
CA GLY A 261 31.77 15.08 18.02
C GLY A 261 30.42 14.67 17.45
N LEU A 262 30.41 14.22 16.18
CA LEU A 262 29.22 13.73 15.47
C LEU A 262 28.93 12.23 15.71
N GLU A 263 29.79 11.53 16.45
CA GLU A 263 29.57 10.12 16.77
C GLU A 263 28.47 9.97 17.82
N ARG A 264 27.69 8.91 17.70
CA ARG A 264 26.59 8.57 18.62
C ARG A 264 26.91 7.28 19.40
N PRO A 265 26.45 7.16 20.67
CA PRO A 265 26.74 6.00 21.50
C PRO A 265 26.03 4.76 20.94
N VAL A 266 26.73 3.62 20.92
CA VAL A 266 26.20 2.33 20.51
C VAL A 266 26.20 1.40 21.71
N TYR A 267 25.00 1.08 22.19
CA TYR A 267 24.83 0.35 23.45
C TYR A 267 24.95 -1.15 23.24
N PHE A 268 25.88 -1.77 23.95
CA PHE A 268 26.06 -3.21 23.96
C PHE A 268 24.95 -3.91 24.76
N CYS A 269 24.54 -5.10 24.34
CA CYS A 269 23.60 -5.94 25.09
C CYS A 269 24.34 -6.60 26.27
N THR A 270 24.11 -6.12 27.49
CA THR A 270 24.77 -6.69 28.70
C THR A 270 23.94 -7.76 29.41
N GLY A 271 22.64 -7.82 29.14
CA GLY A 271 21.68 -8.63 29.90
C GLY A 271 21.45 -8.13 31.33
N GLN A 272 21.87 -6.91 31.66
CA GLN A 272 21.72 -6.26 32.95
C GLN A 272 21.13 -4.85 32.80
N PRO A 273 20.57 -4.25 33.87
CA PRO A 273 20.06 -2.88 33.82
C PRO A 273 21.08 -1.84 33.31
N GLN A 274 20.73 -1.11 32.25
CA GLN A 274 21.59 -0.12 31.58
C GLN A 274 20.96 1.28 31.54
N GLY A 275 21.81 2.31 31.52
CA GLY A 275 21.45 3.71 31.30
C GLY A 275 22.54 4.65 31.83
N LEU A 276 22.93 5.69 31.08
CA LEU A 276 24.17 6.43 31.39
C LEU A 276 24.05 7.41 32.56
N LYS A 277 22.84 7.81 32.97
CA LYS A 277 22.61 8.72 34.11
C LYS A 277 21.72 8.05 35.18
N GLN A 278 20.74 8.79 35.69
CA GLN A 278 19.90 8.37 36.82
C GLN A 278 18.85 7.31 36.45
N TYR A 279 18.39 7.31 35.20
CA TYR A 279 17.41 6.34 34.72
C TYR A 279 18.13 5.09 34.19
N LYS A 280 17.50 3.93 34.44
CA LYS A 280 17.99 2.62 34.00
C LYS A 280 16.82 1.83 33.43
N ASN A 281 17.11 1.01 32.41
CA ASN A 281 16.19 -0.03 31.96
C ASN A 281 16.16 -1.20 32.95
N ARG A 282 15.42 -2.26 32.60
CA ARG A 282 15.20 -3.46 33.42
C ARG A 282 15.57 -4.73 32.66
N SER A 283 16.63 -4.67 31.86
CA SER A 283 17.12 -5.84 31.12
C SER A 283 17.50 -6.98 32.07
N THR A 284 17.24 -8.21 31.64
CA THR A 284 17.46 -9.45 32.41
C THR A 284 18.21 -10.53 31.64
N GLY A 285 18.44 -10.34 30.33
CA GLY A 285 19.13 -11.30 29.48
C GLY A 285 19.36 -10.76 28.07
N LEU A 286 19.72 -11.65 27.15
CA LEU A 286 20.02 -11.30 25.75
C LEU A 286 18.99 -11.85 24.76
N ALA A 287 18.10 -12.73 25.22
CA ALA A 287 17.30 -13.59 24.38
C ALA A 287 16.33 -12.83 23.46
N SER A 288 15.71 -11.73 23.90
CA SER A 288 14.80 -10.95 23.04
C SER A 288 15.51 -10.41 21.80
N THR A 289 16.63 -9.70 21.99
CA THR A 289 17.44 -9.14 20.89
C THR A 289 18.09 -10.25 20.06
N ALA A 290 18.64 -11.28 20.71
CA ALA A 290 19.29 -12.41 20.05
C ALA A 290 18.35 -13.21 19.14
N GLY A 291 17.11 -13.47 19.57
CA GLY A 291 16.10 -14.16 18.78
C GLY A 291 15.69 -13.37 17.53
N LYS A 292 15.59 -12.05 17.63
CA LYS A 292 15.32 -11.15 16.49
C LYS A 292 16.46 -11.13 15.47
N PHE A 293 17.71 -11.08 15.90
CA PHE A 293 18.86 -11.28 14.99
C PHE A 293 18.80 -12.65 14.31
N ALA A 294 18.63 -13.70 15.10
CA ALA A 294 18.62 -15.07 14.60
C ALA A 294 17.55 -15.30 13.52
N SER A 295 16.35 -14.80 13.76
CA SER A 295 15.23 -14.94 12.82
C SER A 295 15.42 -14.13 11.54
N ALA A 296 15.83 -12.86 11.63
CA ALA A 296 16.09 -12.01 10.46
C ALA A 296 17.21 -12.58 9.59
N PHE A 297 18.34 -12.96 10.19
CA PHE A 297 19.46 -13.55 9.45
C PHE A 297 19.12 -14.92 8.87
N ALA A 298 18.41 -15.78 9.61
CA ALA A 298 18.01 -17.09 9.09
C ALA A 298 17.06 -16.95 7.88
N LEU A 299 16.08 -16.04 7.96
CA LEU A 299 15.20 -15.78 6.82
C LEU A 299 15.95 -15.14 5.65
N GLY A 300 16.85 -14.19 5.92
CA GLY A 300 17.70 -13.58 4.89
C GLY A 300 18.54 -14.63 4.16
N ALA A 301 19.18 -15.55 4.90
CA ALA A 301 19.92 -16.65 4.32
C ALA A 301 19.07 -17.52 3.37
N MET A 302 17.82 -17.81 3.74
CA MET A 302 16.88 -18.55 2.88
C MET A 302 16.50 -17.77 1.62
N VAL A 303 16.23 -16.47 1.76
CA VAL A 303 15.81 -15.59 0.65
C VAL A 303 16.93 -15.41 -0.39
N TYR A 304 18.17 -15.23 0.08
CA TYR A 304 19.34 -15.03 -0.80
C TYR A 304 19.97 -16.34 -1.29
N GLN A 305 19.47 -17.49 -0.83
CA GLN A 305 19.98 -18.80 -1.25
C GLN A 305 19.93 -18.95 -2.78
N GLY A 306 21.07 -19.29 -3.38
CA GLY A 306 21.22 -19.45 -4.83
C GLY A 306 21.45 -18.15 -5.60
N THR A 307 21.42 -17.00 -4.94
CA THR A 307 21.76 -15.69 -5.56
C THR A 307 23.08 -15.12 -5.06
N ASP A 308 23.39 -15.23 -3.76
CA ASP A 308 24.65 -14.78 -3.17
C ASP A 308 25.12 -15.78 -2.09
N SER A 309 26.01 -16.70 -2.47
CA SER A 309 26.45 -17.79 -1.59
C SER A 309 27.31 -17.31 -0.42
N VAL A 310 28.09 -16.24 -0.61
CA VAL A 310 28.94 -15.66 0.44
C VAL A 310 28.08 -14.99 1.49
N TYR A 311 27.12 -14.17 1.04
CA TYR A 311 26.18 -13.51 1.94
C TYR A 311 25.28 -14.53 2.66
N THR A 312 24.76 -15.54 1.96
CA THR A 312 23.99 -16.62 2.60
C THR A 312 24.79 -17.34 3.68
N ALA A 313 26.06 -17.68 3.44
CA ALA A 313 26.90 -18.35 4.44
C ALA A 313 27.17 -17.45 5.66
N LEU A 314 27.42 -16.17 5.44
CA LEU A 314 27.58 -15.18 6.52
C LEU A 314 26.31 -15.09 7.37
N LEU A 315 25.15 -14.93 6.74
CA LEU A 315 23.86 -14.84 7.44
C LEU A 315 23.53 -16.13 8.20
N GLN A 316 23.80 -17.31 7.63
CA GLN A 316 23.63 -18.61 8.30
C GLN A 316 24.45 -18.69 9.59
N HIS A 317 25.72 -18.29 9.51
CA HIS A 317 26.62 -18.29 10.65
C HIS A 317 26.15 -17.32 11.73
N LYS A 318 25.86 -16.06 11.35
CA LYS A 318 25.39 -15.01 12.26
C LYS A 318 24.04 -15.34 12.90
N ALA A 319 23.15 -16.01 12.19
CA ALA A 319 21.89 -16.49 12.76
C ALA A 319 22.14 -17.53 13.87
N ALA A 320 23.05 -18.48 13.63
CA ALA A 320 23.37 -19.54 14.58
C ALA A 320 24.06 -19.02 15.85
N THR A 321 24.99 -18.07 15.71
CA THR A 321 25.72 -17.46 16.84
C THR A 321 24.80 -16.61 17.70
N ALA A 322 23.97 -15.76 17.09
CA ALA A 322 22.98 -14.97 17.81
C ALA A 322 22.02 -15.87 18.60
N TYR A 323 21.46 -16.91 17.97
CA TYR A 323 20.56 -17.84 18.66
C TYR A 323 21.22 -18.57 19.84
N ALA A 324 22.48 -19.00 19.68
CA ALA A 324 23.23 -19.66 20.75
C ALA A 324 23.45 -18.74 21.96
N LEU A 325 23.73 -17.45 21.73
CA LEU A 325 23.82 -16.44 22.80
C LEU A 325 22.49 -16.28 23.54
N GLY A 326 21.38 -16.11 22.80
CA GLY A 326 20.06 -15.96 23.41
C GLY A 326 19.65 -17.19 24.22
N ALA A 327 19.93 -18.40 23.72
CA ALA A 327 19.60 -19.64 24.41
C ALA A 327 20.39 -19.85 25.72
N THR A 328 21.57 -19.23 25.85
CA THR A 328 22.41 -19.31 27.05
C THR A 328 22.19 -18.16 28.02
N HIS A 329 21.53 -17.07 27.59
CA HIS A 329 21.25 -15.88 28.38
C HIS A 329 19.75 -15.51 28.30
N PRO A 330 18.85 -16.33 28.87
CA PRO A 330 17.43 -16.09 28.85
C PRO A 330 17.08 -14.76 29.51
N GLY A 331 16.08 -14.06 28.98
CA GLY A 331 15.66 -12.74 29.46
C GLY A 331 15.65 -11.70 28.35
N VAL A 332 15.18 -10.50 28.71
CA VAL A 332 15.00 -9.38 27.78
C VAL A 332 16.21 -8.45 27.79
N CYS A 333 16.56 -7.92 26.63
CA CYS A 333 17.51 -6.82 26.47
C CYS A 333 16.74 -5.58 25.99
N GLN A 334 16.44 -4.67 26.92
CA GLN A 334 15.68 -3.45 26.67
C GLN A 334 16.59 -2.34 26.15
N THR A 335 16.01 -1.36 25.48
CA THR A 335 16.74 -0.12 25.12
C THR A 335 17.13 0.64 26.40
N ALA A 336 18.21 1.40 26.36
CA ALA A 336 18.80 2.09 27.48
C ALA A 336 18.41 3.58 27.49
N PRO A 337 17.81 4.08 28.60
CA PRO A 337 17.58 5.51 28.79
C PRO A 337 18.86 6.25 29.19
N CYS A 338 18.84 7.58 29.07
CA CYS A 338 19.87 8.48 29.57
C CYS A 338 19.29 9.60 30.44
N GLY A 339 18.70 10.63 29.83
CA GLY A 339 18.23 11.85 30.49
C GLY A 339 16.78 11.79 30.97
N ALA A 340 15.96 10.91 30.39
CA ALA A 340 14.55 10.71 30.66
C ALA A 340 14.24 9.24 31.01
N PRO A 341 13.12 8.94 31.70
CA PRO A 341 12.76 7.56 32.09
C PRO A 341 12.22 6.70 30.93
N TYR A 342 12.34 7.15 29.68
CA TYR A 342 11.75 6.52 28.50
C TYR A 342 12.69 5.50 27.86
N PHE A 343 12.14 4.31 27.57
CA PHE A 343 12.81 3.23 26.83
C PHE A 343 11.77 2.19 26.38
N TYR A 344 12.11 1.35 25.42
CA TYR A 344 11.34 0.14 25.04
C TYR A 344 11.45 -0.93 26.10
N GLU A 345 10.31 -1.23 26.70
CA GLU A 345 10.19 -1.93 27.98
C GLU A 345 9.98 -3.44 27.85
N GLU A 346 10.39 -4.05 26.72
CA GLU A 346 10.19 -5.47 26.41
C GLU A 346 10.29 -6.37 27.66
N ASP A 347 9.24 -7.14 27.95
CA ASP A 347 9.14 -8.11 29.05
C ASP A 347 9.06 -9.55 28.53
N ASN A 348 9.00 -9.73 27.20
CA ASN A 348 8.92 -11.03 26.55
C ASN A 348 10.14 -11.27 25.65
N TRP A 349 10.58 -12.53 25.61
CA TRP A 349 11.68 -13.00 24.77
C TRP A 349 11.42 -14.39 24.18
N MET A 350 10.33 -15.06 24.61
CA MET A 350 10.06 -16.44 24.22
C MET A 350 9.56 -16.53 22.78
N ASP A 351 8.80 -15.53 22.30
CA ASP A 351 8.42 -15.36 20.90
C ASP A 351 9.63 -15.15 20.00
N ASP A 352 10.58 -14.31 20.42
CA ASP A 352 11.80 -14.05 19.65
C ASP A 352 12.64 -15.32 19.51
N MET A 353 12.82 -16.05 20.61
CA MET A 353 13.55 -17.31 20.61
C MET A 353 12.77 -18.42 19.89
N GLU A 354 11.44 -18.45 19.98
CA GLU A 354 10.61 -19.34 19.17
C GLU A 354 10.83 -19.11 17.68
N LEU A 355 10.73 -17.85 17.24
CA LEU A 355 10.88 -17.48 15.84
C LEU A 355 12.29 -17.79 15.34
N GLY A 356 13.33 -17.42 16.09
CA GLY A 356 14.72 -17.75 15.78
C GLY A 356 14.94 -19.26 15.63
N ALA A 357 14.40 -20.05 16.56
CA ALA A 357 14.49 -21.52 16.53
C ALA A 357 13.73 -22.13 15.34
N ALA A 358 12.53 -21.64 15.06
CA ALA A 358 11.70 -22.12 13.96
C ALA A 358 12.38 -21.87 12.61
N MET A 359 12.95 -20.67 12.42
CA MET A 359 13.65 -20.29 11.20
C MET A 359 14.97 -21.04 11.02
N LEU A 360 15.80 -21.12 12.07
CA LEU A 360 17.04 -21.90 12.01
C LEU A 360 16.77 -23.40 11.82
N GLY A 361 15.71 -23.93 12.43
CA GLY A 361 15.28 -25.32 12.24
C GLY A 361 14.92 -25.62 10.79
N LYS A 362 14.19 -24.70 10.13
CA LYS A 362 13.88 -24.79 8.69
C LYS A 362 15.13 -24.71 7.83
N LEU A 363 15.99 -23.72 8.07
CA LEU A 363 17.20 -23.46 7.30
C LEU A 363 18.23 -24.59 7.39
N SER A 364 18.42 -25.16 8.58
CA SER A 364 19.41 -26.22 8.84
C SER A 364 18.86 -27.64 8.76
N HIS A 365 17.54 -27.79 8.60
CA HIS A 365 16.83 -29.06 8.69
C HIS A 365 17.05 -29.84 10.01
N ARG A 366 17.42 -29.14 11.10
CA ARG A 366 17.67 -29.76 12.42
C ARG A 366 16.39 -29.82 13.25
N GLN A 367 15.85 -31.03 13.39
CA GLN A 367 14.64 -31.27 14.21
C GLN A 367 14.77 -30.85 15.68
N ALA A 368 15.99 -30.82 16.23
CA ALA A 368 16.22 -30.34 17.61
C ALA A 368 15.79 -28.88 17.79
N LEU A 369 16.05 -28.02 16.79
CA LEU A 369 15.64 -26.62 16.81
C LEU A 369 14.12 -26.48 16.64
N THR A 370 13.48 -27.29 15.79
CA THR A 370 12.01 -27.33 15.70
C THR A 370 11.37 -27.75 17.03
N ARG A 371 11.96 -28.71 17.75
CA ARG A 371 11.49 -29.09 19.10
C ARG A 371 11.67 -27.96 20.12
N GLN A 372 12.78 -27.23 20.03
CA GLN A 372 13.04 -26.09 20.90
C GLN A 372 12.08 -24.93 20.63
N ALA A 373 11.80 -24.63 19.35
CA ALA A 373 10.77 -23.68 18.95
C ALA A 373 9.41 -24.05 19.56
N LEU A 374 8.99 -25.31 19.45
CA LEU A 374 7.75 -25.77 20.08
C LEU A 374 7.76 -25.60 21.61
N ALA A 375 8.90 -25.82 22.27
CA ALA A 375 9.02 -25.63 23.72
C ALA A 375 8.89 -24.16 24.15
N TRP A 376 9.38 -23.22 23.33
CA TRP A 376 9.15 -21.79 23.53
C TRP A 376 7.69 -21.40 23.28
N ALA A 377 7.09 -21.92 22.19
CA ALA A 377 5.68 -21.71 21.86
C ALA A 377 4.73 -22.12 23.00
N GLN A 378 5.05 -23.22 23.68
CA GLN A 378 4.27 -23.73 24.81
C GLN A 378 4.31 -22.82 26.05
N GLN A 379 5.36 -22.00 26.20
CA GLN A 379 5.50 -21.07 27.32
C GLN A 379 4.78 -19.74 27.07
N GLN A 380 4.49 -19.41 25.80
CA GLN A 380 3.72 -18.24 25.42
C GLN A 380 2.55 -18.56 24.47
N PRO A 381 1.52 -19.28 24.97
CA PRO A 381 0.34 -19.61 24.16
C PRO A 381 -0.52 -18.38 23.80
N LEU A 382 -0.34 -17.26 24.50
CA LEU A 382 -1.08 -16.01 24.34
C LEU A 382 -0.11 -14.83 24.44
N THR A 383 -0.10 -13.96 23.44
CA THR A 383 0.60 -12.67 23.54
C THR A 383 -0.13 -11.79 24.57
N PRO A 384 0.51 -11.36 25.67
CA PRO A 384 -0.22 -10.88 26.85
C PRO A 384 -1.11 -9.65 26.67
N TRP A 385 -0.81 -8.78 25.70
CA TRP A 385 -1.68 -7.61 25.44
C TRP A 385 -3.06 -7.99 24.90
N MET A 386 -3.21 -9.17 24.28
CA MET A 386 -4.47 -9.64 23.70
C MET A 386 -5.47 -9.96 24.80
N GLY A 387 -6.34 -8.99 25.10
CA GLY A 387 -7.30 -9.04 26.20
C GLY A 387 -7.00 -8.04 27.32
N ALA A 388 -5.80 -7.46 27.37
CA ALA A 388 -5.43 -6.43 28.33
C ALA A 388 -6.02 -5.05 27.95
N ASP A 389 -6.07 -4.14 28.93
CA ASP A 389 -6.47 -2.74 28.73
C ASP A 389 -5.28 -1.77 28.80
N THR A 390 -4.17 -2.19 29.38
CA THR A 390 -2.98 -1.37 29.57
C THR A 390 -1.73 -2.16 29.23
N ALA A 391 -0.68 -1.46 28.79
CA ALA A 391 0.67 -1.98 28.70
C ALA A 391 1.65 -0.82 28.87
N ARG A 392 2.88 -1.14 29.24
CA ARG A 392 4.00 -0.19 29.17
C ARG A 392 4.53 -0.08 27.73
N HIS A 393 5.37 0.92 27.45
CA HIS A 393 5.80 1.18 26.07
C HIS A 393 6.61 0.00 25.52
N TYR A 394 6.16 -0.61 24.41
CA TYR A 394 6.78 -1.82 23.82
C TYR A 394 6.88 -3.05 24.77
N GLN A 395 6.11 -3.09 25.87
CA GLN A 395 6.24 -4.13 26.91
C GLN A 395 6.14 -5.57 26.37
N TRP A 396 5.28 -5.81 25.39
CA TRP A 396 5.07 -7.15 24.81
C TRP A 396 5.29 -7.14 23.31
N TYR A 397 6.41 -6.53 22.92
CA TYR A 397 6.91 -6.51 21.56
C TYR A 397 7.78 -7.76 21.28
N PRO A 398 7.75 -8.35 20.06
CA PRO A 398 6.91 -8.00 18.91
C PRO A 398 5.41 -8.24 19.19
N PHE A 399 4.56 -7.37 18.65
CA PHE A 399 3.13 -7.33 19.00
C PHE A 399 2.32 -8.56 18.54
N HIS A 400 2.92 -9.49 17.80
CA HIS A 400 2.40 -10.85 17.67
C HIS A 400 3.57 -11.82 17.53
N ASN A 401 3.36 -13.07 17.96
CA ASN A 401 4.37 -14.10 17.86
C ASN A 401 4.34 -14.74 16.44
N PHE A 402 5.23 -14.30 15.56
CA PHE A 402 5.39 -14.85 14.20
C PHE A 402 5.93 -16.29 14.22
N GLY A 403 6.59 -16.70 15.31
CA GLY A 403 7.10 -18.06 15.52
C GLY A 403 6.02 -19.12 15.40
N HIS A 404 4.81 -18.83 15.92
CA HIS A 404 3.66 -19.73 15.81
C HIS A 404 3.33 -20.02 14.34
N TYR A 405 3.35 -19.00 13.47
CA TYR A 405 3.11 -19.19 12.05
C TYR A 405 4.21 -20.03 11.41
N GLU A 406 5.48 -19.72 11.68
CA GLU A 406 6.62 -20.45 11.11
C GLU A 406 6.67 -21.91 11.57
N LEU A 407 6.28 -22.21 12.81
CA LEU A 407 6.09 -23.57 13.30
C LEU A 407 4.93 -24.27 12.58
N ALA A 408 3.80 -23.57 12.42
CA ALA A 408 2.59 -24.13 11.84
C ALA A 408 2.75 -24.58 10.39
N THR A 409 3.66 -23.97 9.62
CA THR A 409 3.90 -24.36 8.23
C THR A 409 4.74 -25.64 8.08
N GLN A 410 5.31 -26.19 9.16
CA GLN A 410 6.26 -27.32 9.06
C GLN A 410 5.58 -28.69 8.98
N THR A 411 4.61 -28.97 9.86
CA THR A 411 3.88 -30.24 9.87
C THR A 411 2.41 -30.03 10.28
N PRO A 412 1.48 -30.92 9.89
CA PRO A 412 0.08 -30.82 10.31
C PRO A 412 -0.13 -30.84 11.83
N ALA A 413 0.72 -31.58 12.57
CA ALA A 413 0.65 -31.62 14.03
C ALA A 413 1.04 -30.27 14.66
N LEU A 414 2.14 -29.68 14.17
CA LEU A 414 2.57 -28.34 14.59
C LEU A 414 1.55 -27.28 14.18
N GLN A 415 0.96 -27.40 12.97
CA GLN A 415 -0.10 -26.52 12.50
C GLN A 415 -1.27 -26.48 13.49
N LYS A 416 -1.77 -27.65 13.90
CA LYS A 416 -2.88 -27.73 14.85
C LYS A 416 -2.55 -27.07 16.19
N THR A 417 -1.36 -27.32 16.73
CA THR A 417 -0.92 -26.78 18.01
C THR A 417 -0.71 -25.26 17.96
N ALA A 418 0.10 -24.76 17.02
CA ALA A 418 0.43 -23.35 16.93
C ALA A 418 -0.78 -22.49 16.50
N MET A 419 -1.64 -22.99 15.60
CA MET A 419 -2.88 -22.27 15.27
C MET A 419 -3.88 -22.25 16.42
N ASN A 420 -3.79 -23.18 17.39
CA ASN A 420 -4.57 -23.07 18.62
C ASN A 420 -4.10 -21.91 19.51
N TYR A 421 -2.81 -21.56 19.52
CA TYR A 421 -2.29 -20.38 20.22
C TYR A 421 -2.78 -19.09 19.56
N TYR A 422 -2.69 -19.00 18.23
CA TYR A 422 -3.31 -17.89 17.49
C TYR A 422 -4.80 -17.75 17.77
N ARG A 423 -5.54 -18.87 17.77
CA ARG A 423 -6.97 -18.86 18.09
C ARG A 423 -7.25 -18.31 19.50
N GLN A 424 -6.43 -18.65 20.50
CA GLN A 424 -6.60 -18.13 21.86
C GLN A 424 -6.46 -16.61 21.91
N GLY A 425 -5.42 -16.05 21.26
CA GLY A 425 -5.27 -14.60 21.13
C GLY A 425 -6.43 -13.93 20.39
N ILE A 426 -6.87 -14.52 19.28
CA ILE A 426 -8.03 -14.02 18.52
C ILE A 426 -9.30 -14.05 19.37
N GLN A 427 -9.51 -15.11 20.17
CA GLN A 427 -10.65 -15.22 21.07
C GLN A 427 -10.61 -14.19 22.20
N ALA A 428 -9.44 -13.91 22.77
CA ALA A 428 -9.28 -12.91 23.81
C ALA A 428 -9.64 -11.49 23.32
N VAL A 429 -9.20 -11.13 22.11
CA VAL A 429 -9.60 -9.85 21.48
C VAL A 429 -11.08 -9.87 21.09
N TRP A 430 -11.57 -10.97 20.52
CA TRP A 430 -12.97 -11.11 20.11
C TRP A 430 -13.94 -10.95 21.29
N ALA A 431 -13.57 -11.49 22.46
CA ALA A 431 -14.38 -11.38 23.68
C ALA A 431 -14.70 -9.92 24.05
N LYS A 432 -13.82 -8.97 23.70
CA LYS A 432 -14.04 -7.52 23.88
C LYS A 432 -14.70 -6.90 22.65
N ALA A 433 -14.17 -7.20 21.46
CA ALA A 433 -14.57 -6.61 20.19
C ALA A 433 -16.06 -6.83 19.85
N GLN A 434 -16.61 -7.99 20.15
CA GLN A 434 -17.98 -8.36 19.77
C GLN A 434 -19.08 -7.48 20.39
N HIS A 435 -18.72 -6.64 21.36
CA HIS A 435 -19.65 -5.78 22.10
C HIS A 435 -19.75 -4.34 21.54
N ASN A 436 -19.03 -4.00 20.47
CA ASN A 436 -19.14 -2.68 19.82
C ASN A 436 -19.21 -2.79 18.30
N ALA A 437 -19.81 -1.79 17.64
CA ALA A 437 -20.05 -1.84 16.20
C ALA A 437 -18.76 -1.81 15.35
N PHE A 438 -17.66 -1.29 15.87
CA PHE A 438 -16.36 -1.28 15.17
C PHE A 438 -15.60 -2.60 15.28
N TYR A 439 -16.07 -3.56 16.09
CA TYR A 439 -15.30 -4.75 16.45
C TYR A 439 -13.89 -4.42 16.99
N ARG A 440 -13.80 -3.35 17.77
CA ARG A 440 -12.54 -2.93 18.37
C ARG A 440 -12.33 -3.62 19.71
N GLY A 441 -11.31 -4.47 19.81
CA GLY A 441 -10.86 -5.12 21.05
C GLY A 441 -9.40 -4.88 21.40
N ILE A 442 -8.67 -4.15 20.55
CA ILE A 442 -7.28 -3.74 20.73
C ILE A 442 -7.26 -2.53 21.70
N PRO A 443 -6.37 -2.51 22.71
CA PRO A 443 -6.27 -1.40 23.65
C PRO A 443 -5.78 -0.11 22.97
N PHE A 444 -6.28 1.04 23.43
CA PHE A 444 -5.85 2.36 22.98
C PHE A 444 -4.62 2.82 23.77
N ILE A 445 -3.49 2.15 23.58
CA ILE A 445 -2.19 2.57 24.12
C ILE A 445 -1.32 3.14 23.00
N TRP A 446 -0.17 3.73 23.33
CA TRP A 446 0.81 4.15 22.32
C TRP A 446 1.13 2.98 21.39
N CYS A 447 1.14 3.22 20.08
CA CYS A 447 1.26 2.24 18.99
C CYS A 447 0.02 1.35 18.81
N SER A 448 -1.19 1.82 19.15
CA SER A 448 -2.42 1.01 19.01
C SER A 448 -2.72 0.60 17.56
N ASN A 449 -2.24 1.33 16.56
CA ASN A 449 -2.30 0.92 15.16
C ASN A 449 -1.29 -0.20 14.85
N ASN A 450 -0.09 -0.19 15.43
CA ASN A 450 0.89 -1.28 15.27
C ASN A 450 0.34 -2.60 15.84
N LEU A 451 -0.36 -2.54 16.99
CA LEU A 451 -1.12 -3.67 17.54
C LEU A 451 -2.22 -4.14 16.57
N THR A 452 -2.91 -3.19 15.93
CA THR A 452 -4.00 -3.47 14.97
C THR A 452 -3.49 -4.22 13.75
N VAL A 453 -2.37 -3.76 13.18
CA VAL A 453 -1.69 -4.41 12.05
C VAL A 453 -1.26 -5.82 12.44
N SER A 454 -0.56 -5.96 13.57
CA SER A 454 -0.10 -7.27 14.06
C SER A 454 -1.23 -8.26 14.31
N PHE A 455 -2.34 -7.79 14.88
CA PHE A 455 -3.52 -8.63 15.09
C PHE A 455 -4.18 -9.05 13.78
N ALA A 456 -4.29 -8.14 12.81
CA ALA A 456 -4.82 -8.45 11.49
C ALA A 456 -3.96 -9.50 10.78
N ILE A 457 -2.62 -9.40 10.88
CA ILE A 457 -1.69 -10.44 10.39
C ILE A 457 -1.99 -11.78 11.06
N GLN A 458 -2.09 -11.82 12.39
CA GLN A 458 -2.39 -13.07 13.11
C GLN A 458 -3.72 -13.69 12.67
N CYS A 459 -4.80 -12.90 12.57
CA CYS A 459 -6.09 -13.37 12.05
C CYS A 459 -5.97 -13.93 10.63
N ASN A 460 -5.27 -13.19 9.77
CA ASN A 460 -5.08 -13.56 8.38
C ASN A 460 -4.31 -14.89 8.25
N ARG A 461 -3.17 -15.04 8.94
CA ARG A 461 -2.36 -16.26 8.93
C ARG A 461 -3.12 -17.45 9.52
N TYR A 462 -3.87 -17.23 10.60
CA TYR A 462 -4.76 -18.24 11.18
C TYR A 462 -5.79 -18.73 10.14
N ARG A 463 -6.54 -17.82 9.52
CA ARG A 463 -7.54 -18.15 8.49
C ARG A 463 -6.91 -18.86 7.30
N GLN A 464 -5.75 -18.41 6.83
CA GLN A 464 -5.09 -19.01 5.67
C GLN A 464 -4.64 -20.45 5.91
N LEU A 465 -4.11 -20.76 7.10
CA LEU A 465 -3.64 -22.09 7.43
C LEU A 465 -4.77 -23.05 7.84
N THR A 466 -5.77 -22.56 8.58
CA THR A 466 -6.86 -23.41 9.10
C THR A 466 -8.09 -23.47 8.22
N LYS A 467 -8.24 -22.52 7.28
CA LYS A 467 -9.46 -22.25 6.50
C LYS A 467 -10.67 -21.86 7.35
N ASP A 468 -10.46 -21.55 8.63
CA ASP A 468 -11.49 -21.10 9.54
C ASP A 468 -11.82 -19.62 9.31
N THR A 469 -13.04 -19.34 8.83
CA THR A 469 -13.50 -17.99 8.49
C THR A 469 -14.31 -17.32 9.60
N ARG A 470 -14.45 -17.94 10.79
CA ARG A 470 -15.27 -17.41 11.89
C ARG A 470 -14.90 -15.97 12.30
N TYR A 471 -13.63 -15.60 12.14
CA TYR A 471 -13.09 -14.30 12.53
C TYR A 471 -12.85 -13.36 11.34
N GLN A 472 -13.31 -13.69 10.12
CA GLN A 472 -13.01 -12.90 8.92
C GLN A 472 -13.55 -11.46 9.01
N GLN A 473 -14.71 -11.23 9.63
CA GLN A 473 -15.23 -9.87 9.83
C GLN A 473 -14.44 -9.08 10.87
N LEU A 474 -13.84 -9.75 11.86
CA LEU A 474 -12.96 -9.13 12.86
C LEU A 474 -11.62 -8.75 12.22
N GLU A 475 -11.04 -9.65 11.42
CA GLU A 475 -9.86 -9.38 10.59
C GLU A 475 -10.08 -8.15 9.69
N GLN A 476 -11.18 -8.15 8.93
CA GLN A 476 -11.52 -7.05 8.04
C GLN A 476 -11.78 -5.75 8.81
N ALA A 477 -12.43 -5.79 9.98
CA ALA A 477 -12.66 -4.60 10.79
C ALA A 477 -11.34 -3.94 11.27
N CYS A 478 -10.29 -4.73 11.51
CA CYS A 478 -8.97 -4.20 11.85
C CYS A 478 -8.32 -3.49 10.65
N ILE A 479 -8.49 -4.04 9.44
CA ILE A 479 -8.01 -3.39 8.20
C ILE A 479 -8.83 -2.12 7.93
N ASP A 480 -10.16 -2.21 8.02
CA ASP A 480 -11.07 -1.09 7.80
C ASP A 480 -10.79 0.07 8.78
N TRP A 481 -10.43 -0.24 10.03
CA TRP A 481 -10.01 0.75 11.04
C TRP A 481 -8.83 1.60 10.57
N LEU A 482 -7.82 0.97 9.97
CA LEU A 482 -6.61 1.64 9.47
C LEU A 482 -6.90 2.56 8.27
N PHE A 483 -8.06 2.42 7.63
CA PHE A 483 -8.42 3.16 6.41
C PHE A 483 -9.73 3.93 6.55
N GLY A 484 -10.12 4.36 7.77
CA GLY A 484 -11.24 5.28 7.97
C GLY A 484 -12.50 4.71 8.60
N CYS A 485 -12.59 3.40 8.83
CA CYS A 485 -13.71 2.80 9.56
C CYS A 485 -13.45 2.85 11.07
N ASN A 486 -13.27 4.07 11.57
CA ASN A 486 -12.98 4.40 12.96
C ASN A 486 -13.80 5.65 13.36
N PRO A 487 -13.79 6.07 14.64
CA PRO A 487 -14.62 7.20 15.09
C PRO A 487 -14.40 8.52 14.35
N TRP A 488 -13.17 8.78 13.90
CA TRP A 488 -12.75 10.02 13.25
C TRP A 488 -13.08 10.04 11.76
N GLY A 489 -13.02 8.88 11.10
CA GLY A 489 -13.27 8.77 9.66
C GLY A 489 -12.03 8.95 8.79
N THR A 490 -10.87 9.14 9.42
CA THR A 490 -9.57 9.32 8.77
C THR A 490 -8.81 8.01 8.66
N ALA A 491 -8.01 7.85 7.61
CA ALA A 491 -7.05 6.77 7.50
C ALA A 491 -5.89 6.98 8.50
N MET A 492 -5.15 5.92 8.76
CA MET A 492 -4.04 5.90 9.72
C MET A 492 -2.68 5.79 9.01
N VAL A 493 -2.65 6.04 7.70
CA VAL A 493 -1.47 5.90 6.86
C VAL A 493 -1.33 7.15 6.02
N ALA A 494 -0.23 7.87 6.21
CA ALA A 494 0.01 9.15 5.54
C ALA A 494 -0.03 8.98 4.01
N GLY A 495 -0.88 9.75 3.33
CA GLY A 495 -1.07 9.72 1.89
C GLY A 495 -1.81 8.49 1.32
N LEU A 496 -2.41 7.64 2.15
CA LEU A 496 -3.06 6.40 1.70
C LEU A 496 -4.46 6.18 2.34
N PRO A 497 -5.56 6.24 1.56
CA PRO A 497 -5.63 6.60 0.13
C PRO A 497 -5.42 8.09 -0.12
N VAL A 498 -4.78 8.43 -1.23
CA VAL A 498 -4.53 9.82 -1.66
C VAL A 498 -5.80 10.68 -1.81
N ASN A 499 -6.96 10.05 -2.05
CA ASN A 499 -8.26 10.73 -2.23
C ASN A 499 -9.17 10.62 -0.99
N GLY A 500 -8.63 10.15 0.14
CA GLY A 500 -9.33 10.10 1.42
C GLY A 500 -8.78 11.12 2.40
N ASP A 501 -9.37 11.13 3.58
CA ASP A 501 -8.84 11.76 4.78
C ASP A 501 -7.73 10.86 5.36
N TYR A 502 -6.55 11.43 5.62
CA TYR A 502 -5.34 10.77 6.12
C TYR A 502 -4.45 11.78 6.88
N PRO A 503 -3.42 11.35 7.64
CA PRO A 503 -2.56 12.27 8.40
C PRO A 503 -1.76 13.22 7.48
N GLU A 504 -1.98 14.53 7.61
CA GLU A 504 -1.30 15.62 6.90
C GLU A 504 -0.29 16.38 7.76
N ASP A 505 -0.46 16.41 9.09
CA ASP A 505 0.45 17.05 10.05
C ASP A 505 1.06 16.06 11.08
N PRO A 506 1.70 14.95 10.62
CA PRO A 506 2.31 13.97 11.52
C PRO A 506 3.45 14.59 12.34
N HIS A 507 3.66 14.05 13.55
CA HIS A 507 4.83 14.38 14.39
C HIS A 507 6.09 13.94 13.67
N SER A 508 6.65 14.80 12.81
CA SER A 508 7.87 14.54 12.06
C SER A 508 8.57 15.83 11.67
N SER A 509 9.91 15.83 11.77
CA SER A 509 10.71 16.97 11.30
C SER A 509 10.59 17.17 9.78
N PHE A 510 10.30 16.10 9.02
CA PHE A 510 10.10 16.18 7.57
C PHE A 510 8.84 17.00 7.21
N SER A 511 7.69 16.63 7.78
CA SER A 511 6.42 17.32 7.55
C SER A 511 6.42 18.71 8.17
N HIS A 512 6.78 18.83 9.45
CA HIS A 512 6.60 20.07 10.20
C HIS A 512 7.53 21.20 9.74
N LEU A 513 8.83 20.92 9.57
CA LEU A 513 9.82 21.97 9.26
C LEU A 513 9.95 22.26 7.75
N TYR A 514 9.65 21.28 6.90
CA TYR A 514 9.94 21.35 5.46
C TYR A 514 8.74 21.02 4.56
N HIS A 515 7.58 20.66 5.13
CA HIS A 515 6.40 20.23 4.39
C HIS A 515 6.70 19.06 3.43
N TYR A 516 7.67 18.22 3.81
CA TYR A 516 7.97 16.99 3.11
C TYR A 516 6.97 15.91 3.53
N PRO A 517 6.20 15.33 2.59
CA PRO A 517 5.26 14.28 2.94
C PRO A 517 6.00 13.05 3.46
N VAL A 518 5.42 12.43 4.49
CA VAL A 518 5.87 11.16 5.09
C VAL A 518 5.08 9.97 4.53
N SER A 519 4.89 9.98 3.20
CA SER A 519 3.99 9.07 2.47
C SER A 519 4.26 7.60 2.79
N GLY A 520 3.19 6.88 3.14
CA GLY A 520 3.21 5.46 3.46
C GLY A 520 3.47 5.13 4.93
N GLY A 521 3.82 6.12 5.75
CA GLY A 521 4.05 5.95 7.18
C GLY A 521 2.76 5.66 7.94
N LEU A 522 2.78 4.58 8.74
CA LEU A 522 1.71 4.24 9.69
C LEU A 522 1.88 5.08 10.96
N VAL A 523 0.89 5.93 11.28
CA VAL A 523 0.89 6.67 12.55
C VAL A 523 0.53 5.76 13.73
N ASP A 524 1.10 6.04 14.89
CA ASP A 524 0.93 5.29 16.14
C ASP A 524 -0.52 4.95 16.47
N GLY A 525 -1.41 5.90 16.22
CA GLY A 525 -2.84 5.74 16.37
C GLY A 525 -3.38 6.13 17.72
N PRO A 526 -4.70 5.98 17.90
CA PRO A 526 -5.39 6.56 19.03
C PRO A 526 -4.96 5.98 20.38
N VAL A 527 -4.90 6.85 21.38
CA VAL A 527 -4.63 6.50 22.78
C VAL A 527 -5.84 6.80 23.65
N TYR A 528 -5.95 6.16 24.82
CA TYR A 528 -6.98 6.51 25.79
C TYR A 528 -6.86 7.98 26.15
N GLY A 529 -8.00 8.67 26.34
CA GLY A 529 -7.99 10.09 26.73
C GLY A 529 -7.25 10.32 28.06
N SER A 530 -7.19 9.31 28.93
CA SER A 530 -6.40 9.33 30.17
C SER A 530 -4.89 9.28 29.91
N ILE A 531 -4.41 8.59 28.86
CA ILE A 531 -2.98 8.56 28.52
C ILE A 531 -2.58 9.93 27.99
N TYR A 532 -3.28 10.44 26.97
CA TYR A 532 -2.99 11.73 26.36
C TYR A 532 -2.87 12.86 27.40
N LYS A 533 -3.83 12.96 28.33
CA LYS A 533 -3.87 14.00 29.38
C LYS A 533 -2.70 13.94 30.37
N ASN A 534 -1.92 12.86 30.42
CA ASN A 534 -0.82 12.65 31.37
C ASN A 534 0.56 12.57 30.71
N LEU A 535 0.66 12.72 29.38
CA LEU A 535 1.94 12.73 28.68
C LEU A 535 2.65 14.09 28.80
N ILE A 536 3.98 14.04 28.87
CA ILE A 536 4.82 15.22 29.11
C ILE A 536 5.16 15.90 27.78
N GLY A 537 4.90 17.20 27.68
CA GLY A 537 5.32 18.00 26.51
C GLY A 537 4.38 17.88 25.30
N ILE A 538 3.30 17.12 25.41
CA ILE A 538 2.27 17.02 24.39
C ILE A 538 1.38 18.26 24.38
N GLN A 539 1.21 18.89 23.22
CA GLN A 539 0.35 20.06 23.06
C GLN A 539 -0.05 20.22 21.60
N LEU A 540 -1.35 20.42 21.33
CA LEU A 540 -1.81 20.77 19.98
C LEU A 540 -1.38 22.19 19.61
N HIS A 541 -0.84 22.36 18.41
CA HIS A 541 -0.41 23.64 17.89
C HIS A 541 -1.43 24.28 16.93
N ASN A 542 -2.27 23.45 16.32
CA ASN A 542 -3.37 23.84 15.45
C ASN A 542 -4.72 23.57 16.14
N GLY A 543 -5.81 23.95 15.47
CA GLY A 543 -7.15 23.58 15.92
C GLY A 543 -7.40 22.08 15.74
N ASP A 544 -8.02 21.44 16.73
CA ASP A 544 -8.42 20.03 16.64
C ASP A 544 -9.58 19.87 15.65
N GLU A 545 -9.25 19.49 14.41
CA GLU A 545 -10.23 19.21 13.36
C GLU A 545 -11.19 18.06 13.72
N TYR A 546 -10.73 17.17 14.59
CA TYR A 546 -11.44 16.02 15.10
C TYR A 546 -12.12 16.30 16.45
N ALA A 547 -12.16 17.55 16.93
CA ALA A 547 -12.80 17.91 18.20
C ALA A 547 -14.22 17.33 18.37
N PRO A 548 -15.08 17.26 17.32
CA PRO A 548 -16.38 16.62 17.44
C PRO A 548 -16.32 15.10 17.70
N PHE A 549 -15.22 14.42 17.42
CA PHE A 549 -15.09 12.96 17.50
C PHE A 549 -14.16 12.48 18.62
N GLN A 550 -13.49 13.39 19.35
CA GLN A 550 -12.78 13.03 20.56
C GLN A 550 -13.73 12.55 21.66
N SER A 551 -13.24 11.67 22.52
CA SER A 551 -14.01 11.22 23.69
C SER A 551 -13.09 10.80 24.84
N ASP A 552 -13.65 10.59 26.04
CA ASP A 552 -12.89 10.07 27.17
C ASP A 552 -12.36 8.64 26.93
N LEU A 553 -12.99 7.89 26.02
CA LEU A 553 -12.51 6.56 25.64
C LEU A 553 -11.20 6.63 24.88
N ALA A 554 -11.11 7.43 23.82
CA ALA A 554 -9.93 7.53 22.99
C ALA A 554 -9.88 8.87 22.25
N VAL A 555 -8.65 9.31 21.98
CA VAL A 555 -8.33 10.52 21.20
C VAL A 555 -7.35 10.18 20.08
N TYR A 556 -7.44 10.93 18.99
CA TYR A 556 -6.50 10.96 17.88
C TYR A 556 -6.46 12.38 17.35
N HIS A 557 -5.28 12.95 17.17
CA HIS A 557 -5.13 14.30 16.64
C HIS A 557 -4.19 14.26 15.45
N ASP A 558 -4.58 14.87 14.33
CA ASP A 558 -3.63 15.11 13.24
C ASP A 558 -2.90 16.45 13.47
N ASP A 559 -1.96 16.45 14.41
CA ASP A 559 -1.16 17.61 14.77
C ASP A 559 0.26 17.17 15.14
N PHE A 560 1.26 17.90 14.66
CA PHE A 560 2.65 17.51 14.89
C PHE A 560 3.03 17.56 16.37
N GLY A 561 2.28 18.26 17.23
CA GLY A 561 2.51 18.31 18.67
C GLY A 561 2.03 17.06 19.42
N ASP A 562 1.26 16.19 18.77
CA ASP A 562 0.82 14.90 19.33
C ASP A 562 1.66 13.74 18.81
N TYR A 563 2.83 13.56 19.41
CA TYR A 563 3.69 12.40 19.14
C TYR A 563 3.07 11.07 19.59
N SER A 564 2.05 11.08 20.45
CA SER A 564 1.51 9.85 21.03
C SER A 564 0.49 9.15 20.14
N THR A 565 -0.16 9.91 19.26
CA THR A 565 -1.16 9.41 18.33
C THR A 565 -0.77 9.58 16.86
N ASN A 566 0.10 10.54 16.55
CA ASN A 566 0.38 10.99 15.19
C ASN A 566 1.84 10.89 14.75
N GLU A 567 2.69 10.19 15.51
CA GLU A 567 4.05 9.87 15.06
C GLU A 567 4.02 8.64 14.12
N PRO A 568 4.58 8.73 12.91
CA PRO A 568 4.73 7.56 12.04
C PRO A 568 5.88 6.65 12.49
N THR A 569 5.64 5.34 12.54
CA THR A 569 6.64 4.36 13.04
C THR A 569 7.18 3.46 11.94
N MET A 570 8.50 3.22 11.93
CA MET A 570 9.16 2.41 10.90
C MET A 570 8.79 0.92 11.03
N ASP A 571 8.77 0.37 12.24
CA ASP A 571 8.41 -1.03 12.50
C ASP A 571 6.93 -1.33 12.24
N GLY A 572 6.05 -0.40 12.61
CA GLY A 572 4.62 -0.43 12.31
C GLY A 572 4.39 -0.43 10.81
N THR A 573 5.10 0.44 10.09
CA THR A 573 5.04 0.53 8.62
C THR A 573 5.57 -0.75 7.94
N ALA A 574 6.68 -1.32 8.40
CA ALA A 574 7.18 -2.59 7.88
C ALA A 574 6.20 -3.75 8.10
N SER A 575 5.53 -3.78 9.25
CA SER A 575 4.45 -4.75 9.52
C SER A 575 3.25 -4.51 8.60
N LEU A 576 2.91 -3.25 8.32
CA LEU A 576 1.85 -2.87 7.40
C LEU A 576 2.16 -3.31 5.96
N VAL A 577 3.43 -3.22 5.51
CA VAL A 577 3.87 -3.75 4.21
C VAL A 577 3.50 -5.24 4.08
N TYR A 578 3.75 -6.05 5.12
CA TYR A 578 3.36 -7.47 5.12
C TYR A 578 1.84 -7.64 5.02
N LEU A 579 1.07 -6.92 5.83
CA LEU A 579 -0.39 -7.00 5.83
C LEU A 579 -1.00 -6.60 4.47
N LEU A 580 -0.55 -5.49 3.89
CA LEU A 580 -1.03 -5.00 2.61
C LEU A 580 -0.61 -5.90 1.46
N ALA A 581 0.59 -6.48 1.51
CA ALA A 581 1.01 -7.49 0.55
C ALA A 581 0.13 -8.74 0.63
N ALA A 582 -0.23 -9.18 1.84
CA ALA A 582 -1.18 -10.28 2.01
C ALA A 582 -2.55 -9.96 1.40
N GLN A 583 -3.08 -8.75 1.60
CA GLN A 583 -4.36 -8.32 1.04
C GLN A 583 -4.33 -8.21 -0.48
N GLN A 584 -3.29 -7.60 -1.06
CA GLN A 584 -3.10 -7.51 -2.51
C GLN A 584 -2.95 -8.90 -3.13
N PHE A 585 -2.14 -9.76 -2.51
CA PHE A 585 -1.94 -11.13 -2.99
C PHE A 585 -3.26 -11.91 -2.97
N GLU A 586 -4.01 -11.89 -1.87
CA GLU A 586 -5.32 -12.56 -1.78
C GLU A 586 -6.32 -12.04 -2.81
N ALA A 587 -6.39 -10.72 -3.00
CA ALA A 587 -7.24 -10.10 -4.02
C ALA A 587 -6.84 -10.57 -5.44
N SER A 588 -5.54 -10.71 -5.70
CA SER A 588 -5.03 -11.21 -6.99
C SER A 588 -5.39 -12.68 -7.25
N GLN A 589 -5.47 -13.52 -6.22
CA GLN A 589 -5.87 -14.93 -6.34
C GLN A 589 -7.37 -15.11 -6.61
N GLN A 590 -8.18 -14.11 -6.25
CA GLN A 590 -9.63 -14.12 -6.46
C GLN A 590 -10.03 -13.63 -7.86
N LYS A 591 -9.07 -13.25 -8.71
CA LYS A 591 -9.32 -12.89 -10.11
C LYS A 591 -9.81 -14.13 -10.88
N PRO A 592 -10.98 -14.10 -11.53
CA PRO A 592 -11.16 -14.89 -12.74
C PRO A 592 -10.04 -14.44 -13.69
N ARG A 593 -9.20 -15.37 -14.15
CA ARG A 593 -8.01 -15.12 -14.99
C ARG A 593 -8.32 -14.53 -16.38
N SER A 594 -9.42 -13.80 -16.60
CA SER A 594 -9.79 -13.32 -17.93
C SER A 594 -9.24 -11.93 -18.27
N VAL A 595 -9.10 -10.99 -17.31
CA VAL A 595 -8.72 -9.59 -17.61
C VAL A 595 -7.98 -8.87 -16.45
N THR A 596 -7.21 -7.83 -16.78
CA THR A 596 -6.52 -6.92 -15.84
C THR A 596 -7.12 -5.52 -15.93
N TYR A 597 -7.33 -4.87 -14.78
CA TYR A 597 -7.87 -3.51 -14.68
C TYR A 597 -6.81 -2.49 -14.24
N SER A 598 -6.97 -1.25 -14.68
CA SER A 598 -6.32 -0.06 -14.13
C SER A 598 -7.29 1.10 -14.18
N HIS A 599 -7.52 1.79 -13.06
CA HIS A 599 -8.49 2.88 -12.91
C HIS A 599 -9.88 2.56 -13.53
N GLY A 600 -10.38 1.34 -13.32
CA GLY A 600 -11.67 0.87 -13.85
C GLY A 600 -11.69 0.47 -15.34
N ALA A 601 -10.66 0.76 -16.14
CA ALA A 601 -10.56 0.24 -17.52
C ALA A 601 -9.91 -1.14 -17.55
N ILE A 602 -10.31 -1.97 -18.53
CA ILE A 602 -9.59 -3.21 -18.84
C ILE A 602 -8.36 -2.86 -19.69
N ILE A 603 -7.18 -3.20 -19.18
CA ILE A 603 -5.89 -2.90 -19.81
C ILE A 603 -5.16 -4.14 -20.34
N ARG A 604 -5.63 -5.36 -20.02
CA ARG A 604 -5.05 -6.62 -20.52
C ARG A 604 -6.10 -7.73 -20.45
N GLY A 605 -6.13 -8.62 -21.44
CA GLY A 605 -6.87 -9.88 -21.40
C GLY A 605 -6.15 -10.99 -20.62
N ASP A 606 -6.53 -12.24 -20.90
CA ASP A 606 -5.99 -13.42 -20.21
C ASP A 606 -4.50 -13.62 -20.53
N SER A 607 -3.65 -13.32 -19.55
CA SER A 607 -2.18 -13.46 -19.65
C SER A 607 -1.69 -14.91 -19.79
N THR A 608 -2.57 -15.92 -19.65
CA THR A 608 -2.24 -17.32 -19.88
C THR A 608 -2.45 -17.74 -21.34
N GLN A 609 -3.15 -16.92 -22.13
CA GLN A 609 -3.43 -17.20 -23.53
C GLN A 609 -2.49 -16.39 -24.43
N ARG A 610 -1.82 -17.04 -25.38
CA ARG A 610 -1.03 -16.39 -26.46
C ARG A 610 -1.93 -15.70 -27.48
N LYS A 611 -2.72 -14.75 -27.01
CA LYS A 611 -3.60 -13.88 -27.81
C LYS A 611 -3.17 -12.44 -27.65
N ILE A 612 -3.23 -11.66 -28.73
CA ILE A 612 -2.97 -10.22 -28.75
C ILE A 612 -4.11 -9.56 -29.53
N ALA A 613 -4.61 -8.43 -29.03
CA ALA A 613 -5.46 -7.53 -29.80
C ALA A 613 -4.65 -6.35 -30.32
N LEU A 614 -4.64 -6.16 -31.64
CA LEU A 614 -4.12 -4.95 -32.26
C LEU A 614 -5.19 -3.87 -32.21
N VAL A 615 -4.81 -2.72 -31.69
CA VAL A 615 -5.68 -1.56 -31.48
C VAL A 615 -5.13 -0.40 -32.28
N PHE A 616 -5.98 0.22 -33.09
CA PHE A 616 -5.64 1.41 -33.85
C PHE A 616 -6.55 2.57 -33.46
N SER A 617 -5.99 3.63 -32.86
CA SER A 617 -6.74 4.86 -32.58
C SER A 617 -6.50 5.91 -33.66
N ALA A 618 -7.50 6.76 -33.94
CA ALA A 618 -7.29 7.94 -34.78
C ALA A 618 -8.35 9.03 -34.53
N ASP A 619 -7.94 10.27 -34.80
CA ASP A 619 -8.78 11.45 -34.70
C ASP A 619 -8.99 12.15 -36.06
N GLU A 620 -8.19 13.15 -36.43
CA GLU A 620 -8.41 13.88 -37.69
C GLU A 620 -7.58 13.36 -38.88
N PHE A 621 -6.50 12.60 -38.61
CA PHE A 621 -5.64 12.01 -39.63
C PHE A 621 -5.97 10.53 -39.89
N ALA A 622 -5.83 10.09 -41.14
CA ALA A 622 -6.13 8.72 -41.59
C ALA A 622 -5.10 8.16 -42.60
N ASP A 623 -3.91 8.77 -42.66
CA ASP A 623 -2.87 8.49 -43.67
C ASP A 623 -2.32 7.05 -43.59
N GLY A 624 -2.34 6.42 -42.41
CA GLY A 624 -1.98 5.01 -42.25
C GLY A 624 -3.06 4.03 -42.71
N GLY A 625 -4.31 4.47 -42.82
CA GLY A 625 -5.47 3.60 -43.05
C GLY A 625 -5.33 2.62 -44.23
N PRO A 626 -5.00 3.08 -45.45
CA PRO A 626 -4.82 2.20 -46.61
C PRO A 626 -3.69 1.18 -46.44
N VAL A 627 -2.54 1.59 -45.88
CA VAL A 627 -1.36 0.74 -45.68
C VAL A 627 -1.63 -0.31 -44.62
N ILE A 628 -2.14 0.11 -43.45
CA ILE A 628 -2.51 -0.78 -42.34
C ILE A 628 -3.52 -1.82 -42.82
N THR A 629 -4.58 -1.38 -43.53
CA THR A 629 -5.63 -2.29 -44.01
C THR A 629 -5.09 -3.31 -45.02
N LYS A 630 -4.15 -2.91 -45.87
CA LYS A 630 -3.49 -3.82 -46.83
C LYS A 630 -2.68 -4.89 -46.08
N ILE A 631 -1.80 -4.48 -45.16
CA ILE A 631 -0.94 -5.39 -44.40
C ILE A 631 -1.77 -6.38 -43.57
N LEU A 632 -2.80 -5.88 -42.86
CA LEU A 632 -3.69 -6.75 -42.08
C LEU A 632 -4.39 -7.80 -42.95
N GLN A 633 -4.72 -7.47 -44.20
CA GLN A 633 -5.33 -8.43 -45.14
C GLN A 633 -4.32 -9.46 -45.65
N GLU A 634 -3.10 -9.03 -45.97
CA GLU A 634 -2.02 -9.91 -46.41
C GLU A 634 -1.68 -10.97 -45.34
N HIS A 635 -1.71 -10.59 -44.06
CA HIS A 635 -1.52 -11.52 -42.94
C HIS A 635 -2.79 -12.23 -42.46
N ASN A 636 -3.98 -11.89 -42.98
CA ASN A 636 -5.29 -12.38 -42.50
C ASN A 636 -5.50 -12.17 -40.99
N ILE A 637 -5.16 -10.96 -40.50
CA ILE A 637 -5.19 -10.62 -39.07
C ILE A 637 -6.42 -9.79 -38.73
N PRO A 638 -7.22 -10.18 -37.71
CA PRO A 638 -8.25 -9.32 -37.15
C PRO A 638 -7.65 -8.18 -36.32
N ALA A 639 -8.32 -7.03 -36.29
CA ALA A 639 -7.89 -5.85 -35.55
C ALA A 639 -9.11 -5.02 -35.09
N SER A 640 -8.85 -4.10 -34.16
CA SER A 640 -9.85 -3.20 -33.59
C SER A 640 -9.45 -1.75 -33.82
N PHE A 641 -10.37 -0.94 -34.33
CA PHE A 641 -10.16 0.48 -34.59
C PHE A 641 -11.08 1.30 -33.70
N PHE A 642 -10.55 2.34 -33.08
CA PHE A 642 -11.29 3.27 -32.25
C PHE A 642 -11.10 4.68 -32.80
N PHE A 643 -12.17 5.27 -33.31
CA PHE A 643 -12.09 6.56 -33.99
C PHE A 643 -12.93 7.62 -33.31
N THR A 644 -12.52 8.88 -33.45
CA THR A 644 -13.31 9.98 -32.93
C THR A 644 -14.57 10.21 -33.75
N GLY A 645 -15.55 10.88 -33.17
CA GLY A 645 -16.73 11.35 -33.90
C GLY A 645 -16.36 12.26 -35.07
N ARG A 646 -15.31 13.09 -34.93
CA ARG A 646 -14.73 13.88 -36.03
C ARG A 646 -14.28 12.98 -37.19
N PHE A 647 -13.56 11.90 -36.90
CA PHE A 647 -13.14 10.92 -37.89
C PHE A 647 -14.34 10.31 -38.63
N TYR A 648 -15.35 9.82 -37.89
CA TYR A 648 -16.53 9.16 -38.47
C TYR A 648 -17.40 10.08 -39.33
N ARG A 649 -17.39 11.39 -39.05
CA ARG A 649 -18.11 12.40 -39.84
C ARG A 649 -17.35 12.86 -41.08
N ASN A 650 -16.03 12.69 -41.12
CA ASN A 650 -15.23 13.20 -42.23
C ASN A 650 -15.53 12.42 -43.53
N PRO A 651 -16.06 13.07 -44.58
CA PRO A 651 -16.37 12.40 -45.85
C PRO A 651 -15.16 11.74 -46.51
N ALA A 652 -13.95 12.30 -46.31
CA ALA A 652 -12.72 11.72 -46.85
C ALA A 652 -12.41 10.33 -46.27
N HIS A 653 -12.88 10.03 -45.06
CA HIS A 653 -12.62 8.77 -44.37
C HIS A 653 -13.71 7.72 -44.63
N ALA A 654 -14.83 8.10 -45.26
CA ALA A 654 -15.98 7.21 -45.45
C ALA A 654 -15.63 5.92 -46.21
N ALA A 655 -14.79 6.02 -47.26
CA ALA A 655 -14.35 4.85 -48.03
C ALA A 655 -13.58 3.84 -47.18
N LEU A 656 -12.66 4.32 -46.34
CA LEU A 656 -11.89 3.51 -45.40
C LEU A 656 -12.80 2.86 -44.36
N ILE A 657 -13.70 3.62 -43.73
CA ILE A 657 -14.64 3.09 -42.72
C ILE A 657 -15.50 1.97 -43.32
N GLN A 658 -16.05 2.16 -44.52
CA GLN A 658 -16.85 1.14 -45.19
C GLN A 658 -16.01 -0.07 -45.63
N GLN A 659 -14.73 0.11 -45.97
CA GLN A 659 -13.82 -0.99 -46.22
C GLN A 659 -13.57 -1.80 -44.94
N LEU A 660 -13.23 -1.14 -43.83
CA LEU A 660 -12.95 -1.80 -42.55
C LEU A 660 -14.16 -2.59 -42.06
N LYS A 661 -15.34 -1.99 -42.12
CA LYS A 661 -16.61 -2.62 -41.74
C LYS A 661 -16.90 -3.87 -42.59
N ARG A 662 -16.78 -3.79 -43.92
CA ARG A 662 -17.04 -4.93 -44.82
C ARG A 662 -16.08 -6.09 -44.59
N LYS A 663 -14.86 -5.81 -44.11
CA LYS A 663 -13.83 -6.81 -43.80
C LYS A 663 -13.97 -7.39 -42.39
N GLY A 664 -14.92 -6.92 -41.59
CA GLY A 664 -15.22 -7.48 -40.27
C GLY A 664 -14.28 -7.01 -39.15
N TYR A 665 -13.53 -5.93 -39.36
CA TYR A 665 -12.77 -5.30 -38.26
C TYR A 665 -13.72 -4.70 -37.23
N TYR A 666 -13.30 -4.68 -35.96
CA TYR A 666 -14.07 -4.02 -34.91
C TYR A 666 -13.93 -2.50 -35.03
N LEU A 667 -15.04 -1.76 -34.91
CA LEU A 667 -15.08 -0.30 -34.97
C LEU A 667 -15.75 0.24 -33.70
N GLY A 668 -14.99 0.98 -32.89
CA GLY A 668 -15.40 1.55 -31.61
C GLY A 668 -15.25 3.08 -31.56
N PRO A 669 -15.80 3.72 -30.51
CA PRO A 669 -15.63 5.15 -30.24
C PRO A 669 -14.29 5.49 -29.56
N HIS A 670 -13.80 6.71 -29.79
CA HIS A 670 -12.61 7.27 -29.14
C HIS A 670 -12.81 8.74 -28.71
N SER A 671 -13.95 9.07 -28.09
CA SER A 671 -14.48 10.45 -27.90
C SER A 671 -15.09 11.01 -29.19
N ASP A 672 -15.94 12.03 -29.08
CA ASP A 672 -16.47 12.73 -30.26
C ASP A 672 -15.54 13.82 -30.74
N GLN A 673 -15.10 14.68 -29.81
CA GLN A 673 -14.26 15.86 -30.07
C GLN A 673 -12.80 15.69 -29.60
N HIS A 674 -12.41 14.48 -29.17
CA HIS A 674 -11.08 14.20 -28.64
C HIS A 674 -10.77 15.05 -27.39
N LEU A 675 -11.74 15.16 -26.49
CA LEU A 675 -11.62 15.96 -25.27
C LEU A 675 -10.66 15.30 -24.29
N LEU A 676 -9.76 16.09 -23.69
CA LEU A 676 -9.00 15.62 -22.54
C LEU A 676 -9.93 15.59 -21.32
N TYR A 677 -10.23 14.41 -20.79
CA TYR A 677 -11.20 14.28 -19.71
C TYR A 677 -10.60 14.52 -18.32
N CYS A 678 -9.34 14.14 -18.11
CA CYS A 678 -8.64 14.21 -16.84
C CYS A 678 -7.41 15.11 -16.97
N ASP A 679 -7.04 15.81 -15.90
CA ASP A 679 -5.83 16.62 -15.89
C ASP A 679 -4.57 15.75 -16.07
N TRP A 680 -3.58 16.28 -16.80
CA TRP A 680 -2.33 15.55 -17.09
C TRP A 680 -1.44 15.37 -15.86
N ASN A 681 -1.44 16.33 -14.93
CA ASN A 681 -0.59 16.33 -13.74
C ASN A 681 -1.32 15.73 -12.52
N LYS A 682 -2.65 15.83 -12.49
CA LYS A 682 -3.51 15.31 -11.45
C LYS A 682 -4.57 14.39 -12.07
N ARG A 683 -4.22 13.14 -12.37
CA ARG A 683 -5.10 12.18 -13.08
C ARG A 683 -6.51 12.06 -12.49
N ASP A 684 -6.65 12.21 -11.18
CA ASP A 684 -7.96 12.13 -10.50
C ASP A 684 -8.79 13.42 -10.59
N SER A 685 -8.20 14.53 -11.05
CA SER A 685 -8.92 15.77 -11.37
C SER A 685 -9.58 15.69 -12.75
N LEU A 686 -10.87 15.99 -12.80
CA LEU A 686 -11.66 16.02 -14.03
C LEU A 686 -11.63 17.41 -14.67
N LEU A 687 -11.42 17.44 -15.99
CA LEU A 687 -11.56 18.64 -16.82
C LEU A 687 -12.95 18.75 -17.46
N VAL A 688 -13.74 17.68 -17.37
CA VAL A 688 -15.12 17.60 -17.84
C VAL A 688 -16.05 17.11 -16.74
N ASN A 689 -17.30 17.57 -16.75
CA ASN A 689 -18.35 16.98 -15.94
C ASN A 689 -19.03 15.81 -16.68
N GLN A 690 -19.88 15.06 -15.98
CA GLN A 690 -20.56 13.89 -16.52
C GLN A 690 -21.45 14.21 -17.74
N GLN A 691 -22.12 15.36 -17.73
CA GLN A 691 -22.97 15.78 -18.84
C GLN A 691 -22.14 16.03 -20.11
N GLN A 692 -20.99 16.67 -19.97
CA GLN A 692 -20.05 16.91 -21.07
C GLN A 692 -19.47 15.59 -21.60
N PHE A 693 -19.01 14.70 -20.72
CA PHE A 693 -18.53 13.37 -21.10
C PHE A 693 -19.61 12.56 -21.84
N ASN A 694 -20.84 12.50 -21.28
CA ASN A 694 -21.94 11.77 -21.89
C ASN A 694 -22.31 12.35 -23.26
N ALA A 695 -22.39 13.68 -23.37
CA ALA A 695 -22.71 14.35 -24.63
C ALA A 695 -21.64 14.10 -25.70
N ASP A 696 -20.37 14.11 -25.31
CA ASP A 696 -19.25 13.76 -26.18
C ASP A 696 -19.38 12.30 -26.65
N LEU A 697 -19.38 11.32 -25.75
CA LEU A 697 -19.40 9.91 -26.15
C LEU A 697 -20.67 9.52 -26.95
N LEU A 698 -21.85 10.03 -26.58
CA LEU A 698 -23.10 9.77 -27.31
C LEU A 698 -23.12 10.39 -28.72
N GLN A 699 -22.51 11.57 -28.92
CA GLN A 699 -22.38 12.15 -30.26
C GLN A 699 -21.46 11.33 -31.17
N CYS A 700 -20.42 10.72 -30.61
CA CYS A 700 -19.58 9.78 -31.36
C CYS A 700 -20.42 8.58 -31.83
N TYR A 701 -21.24 8.00 -30.94
CA TYR A 701 -22.15 6.91 -31.32
C TYR A 701 -23.18 7.33 -32.38
N GLN A 702 -23.67 8.57 -32.36
CA GLN A 702 -24.54 9.08 -33.42
C GLN A 702 -23.80 9.16 -34.77
N ALA A 703 -22.54 9.56 -34.78
CA ALA A 703 -21.71 9.55 -35.99
C ALA A 703 -21.46 8.12 -36.51
N MET A 704 -21.14 7.19 -35.61
CA MET A 704 -20.99 5.76 -35.92
C MET A 704 -22.27 5.14 -36.49
N ALA A 705 -23.42 5.48 -35.92
CA ALA A 705 -24.72 4.99 -36.38
C ALA A 705 -25.01 5.43 -37.83
N LYS A 706 -24.60 6.63 -38.23
CA LYS A 706 -24.70 7.11 -39.62
C LYS A 706 -23.82 6.33 -40.60
N GLN A 707 -22.73 5.71 -40.11
CA GLN A 707 -21.91 4.75 -40.87
C GLN A 707 -22.45 3.31 -40.79
N GLY A 708 -23.61 3.13 -40.15
CA GLY A 708 -24.29 1.85 -39.95
C GLY A 708 -23.63 0.97 -38.88
N ILE A 709 -23.01 1.57 -37.86
CA ILE A 709 -22.39 0.89 -36.72
C ILE A 709 -23.19 1.28 -35.45
N PRO A 710 -24.20 0.50 -35.05
CA PRO A 710 -24.99 0.82 -33.87
C PRO A 710 -24.21 0.51 -32.58
N GLN A 711 -24.51 1.24 -31.50
CA GLN A 711 -23.84 1.09 -30.19
C GLN A 711 -23.78 -0.35 -29.67
N LYS A 712 -24.86 -1.14 -29.87
CA LYS A 712 -24.89 -2.56 -29.46
C LYS A 712 -23.78 -3.43 -30.10
N ASN A 713 -23.22 -3.00 -31.23
CA ASN A 713 -22.10 -3.67 -31.90
C ASN A 713 -20.74 -3.06 -31.52
N ALA A 714 -20.72 -1.99 -30.72
CA ALA A 714 -19.56 -1.18 -30.37
C ALA A 714 -19.50 -0.90 -28.85
N ALA A 715 -19.57 -1.96 -28.05
CA ALA A 715 -19.65 -1.90 -26.59
C ALA A 715 -18.33 -1.58 -25.85
N TRP A 716 -17.24 -1.32 -26.56
CA TRP A 716 -15.91 -1.06 -25.98
C TRP A 716 -15.49 0.35 -26.35
N PHE A 717 -14.95 1.10 -25.39
CA PHE A 717 -14.55 2.49 -25.55
C PHE A 717 -13.09 2.68 -25.16
N LEU A 718 -12.31 3.32 -26.02
CA LEU A 718 -10.93 3.72 -25.75
C LEU A 718 -10.92 5.23 -25.47
N PRO A 719 -10.44 5.72 -24.31
CA PRO A 719 -10.47 7.15 -24.00
C PRO A 719 -9.45 7.91 -24.87
N PRO A 720 -9.74 9.17 -25.25
CA PRO A 720 -8.80 10.04 -25.97
C PRO A 720 -7.52 10.26 -25.15
N TYR A 721 -6.39 10.39 -25.84
CA TYR A 721 -5.05 10.46 -25.25
C TYR A 721 -4.69 9.26 -24.35
N GLU A 722 -5.49 8.19 -24.42
CA GLU A 722 -5.36 7.02 -23.57
C GLU A 722 -5.33 7.39 -22.07
N TRP A 723 -5.96 8.52 -21.70
CA TRP A 723 -5.89 9.11 -20.35
C TRP A 723 -7.27 9.17 -19.71
N TYR A 724 -7.37 8.66 -18.48
CA TYR A 724 -8.64 8.43 -17.80
C TYR A 724 -8.42 8.18 -16.30
N ASN A 725 -9.52 8.16 -15.55
CA ASN A 725 -9.55 7.79 -14.14
C ASN A 725 -10.79 6.92 -13.84
N ASP A 726 -10.96 6.53 -12.57
CA ASP A 726 -12.08 5.70 -12.12
C ASP A 726 -13.45 6.33 -12.39
N THR A 727 -13.54 7.66 -12.37
CA THR A 727 -14.79 8.38 -12.66
C THR A 727 -15.18 8.26 -14.13
N ILE A 728 -14.22 8.41 -15.05
CA ILE A 728 -14.47 8.20 -16.49
C ILE A 728 -14.88 6.75 -16.78
N ALA A 729 -14.22 5.77 -16.14
CA ALA A 729 -14.59 4.37 -16.27
C ALA A 729 -16.03 4.10 -15.79
N SER A 730 -16.39 4.66 -14.63
CA SER A 730 -17.75 4.57 -14.09
C SER A 730 -18.78 5.20 -15.04
N TRP A 731 -18.52 6.42 -15.56
CA TRP A 731 -19.43 7.10 -16.48
C TRP A 731 -19.64 6.33 -17.80
N ALA A 732 -18.57 5.75 -18.36
CA ALA A 732 -18.69 4.90 -19.55
C ALA A 732 -19.63 3.71 -19.31
N GLN A 733 -19.53 3.07 -18.14
CA GLN A 733 -20.35 1.91 -17.78
C GLN A 733 -21.84 2.27 -17.65
N LEU A 734 -22.17 3.49 -17.24
CA LEU A 734 -23.56 3.99 -17.21
C LEU A 734 -24.18 4.10 -18.59
N LEU A 735 -23.36 4.36 -19.60
CA LEU A 735 -23.78 4.34 -21.00
C LEU A 735 -23.79 2.92 -21.58
N GLN A 736 -23.60 1.89 -20.75
CA GLN A 736 -23.49 0.48 -21.15
C GLN A 736 -22.31 0.23 -22.08
N VAL A 737 -21.19 0.90 -21.83
CA VAL A 737 -19.95 0.77 -22.58
C VAL A 737 -18.80 0.45 -21.64
N GLN A 738 -17.97 -0.54 -22.01
CA GLN A 738 -16.81 -0.93 -21.24
C GLN A 738 -15.59 -0.11 -21.66
N LEU A 739 -15.02 0.63 -20.71
CA LEU A 739 -13.75 1.32 -20.91
C LEU A 739 -12.61 0.30 -21.03
N VAL A 740 -11.79 0.45 -22.06
CA VAL A 740 -10.56 -0.32 -22.31
C VAL A 740 -9.39 0.64 -22.52
N ASN A 741 -8.18 0.16 -22.28
CA ASN A 741 -6.98 0.85 -22.69
C ASN A 741 -5.85 -0.10 -23.07
N TYR A 742 -4.77 0.42 -23.65
CA TYR A 742 -3.61 -0.37 -24.03
C TYR A 742 -2.92 -1.00 -22.82
N THR A 743 -2.23 -2.12 -23.04
CA THR A 743 -1.43 -2.75 -21.99
C THR A 743 -0.09 -1.99 -21.82
N PRO A 744 0.21 -1.44 -20.63
CA PRO A 744 1.43 -0.68 -20.40
C PRO A 744 2.68 -1.56 -20.45
N GLY A 745 3.84 -0.95 -20.71
CA GLY A 745 5.16 -1.60 -20.70
C GLY A 745 5.89 -1.58 -22.05
N THR A 746 5.18 -1.27 -23.15
CA THR A 746 5.81 -1.01 -24.45
C THR A 746 5.64 0.45 -24.85
N LEU A 747 6.39 0.88 -25.86
CA LEU A 747 6.29 2.23 -26.43
C LEU A 747 5.35 2.29 -27.65
N SER A 748 4.52 1.27 -27.90
CA SER A 748 3.71 1.18 -29.12
C SER A 748 2.77 2.38 -29.32
N HIS A 749 2.17 2.86 -28.23
CA HIS A 749 1.28 4.02 -28.21
C HIS A 749 1.98 5.36 -28.50
N ALA A 750 3.32 5.42 -28.51
CA ALA A 750 4.07 6.66 -28.72
C ALA A 750 4.44 6.92 -30.20
N ASP A 751 3.86 6.17 -31.13
CA ASP A 751 4.07 6.29 -32.57
C ASP A 751 3.54 7.60 -33.18
N TYR A 752 2.77 8.38 -32.42
CA TYR A 752 2.34 9.73 -32.79
C TYR A 752 3.44 10.81 -32.64
N THR A 753 4.49 10.55 -31.86
CA THR A 753 5.51 11.57 -31.52
C THR A 753 6.38 11.94 -32.74
N TRP A 754 6.87 13.17 -32.89
CA TRP A 754 7.74 13.55 -34.03
C TRP A 754 9.08 14.16 -33.58
N PRO A 755 10.13 14.19 -34.41
CA PRO A 755 11.50 14.55 -34.00
C PRO A 755 11.64 15.87 -33.24
N GLN A 756 10.86 16.89 -33.61
CA GLN A 756 10.89 18.22 -32.98
C GLN A 756 10.37 18.23 -31.53
N LEU A 757 9.78 17.13 -31.03
CA LEU A 757 9.44 16.95 -29.62
C LEU A 757 10.67 16.61 -28.74
N GLY A 758 11.86 16.50 -29.34
CA GLY A 758 13.12 16.28 -28.62
C GLY A 758 13.10 14.98 -27.83
N LYS A 759 13.31 15.07 -26.51
CA LYS A 759 13.38 13.89 -25.62
C LYS A 759 12.10 13.05 -25.56
N GLN A 760 10.97 13.57 -26.03
CA GLN A 760 9.70 12.85 -26.07
C GLN A 760 9.54 12.01 -27.35
N TYR A 761 10.31 12.28 -28.40
CA TYR A 761 10.25 11.51 -29.65
C TYR A 761 10.68 10.05 -29.45
N ARG A 762 9.98 9.13 -30.11
CA ARG A 762 10.30 7.70 -30.16
C ARG A 762 10.36 7.24 -31.62
N SER A 763 11.53 6.81 -32.09
CA SER A 763 11.67 6.25 -33.44
C SER A 763 10.90 4.94 -33.59
N CYS A 764 10.51 4.55 -34.81
CA CYS A 764 9.80 3.27 -35.02
C CYS A 764 10.70 2.09 -34.66
N ALA A 765 12.01 2.18 -34.89
CA ALA A 765 12.97 1.19 -34.43
C ALA A 765 12.96 1.03 -32.90
N THR A 766 12.95 2.14 -32.15
CA THR A 766 12.84 2.13 -30.68
C THR A 766 11.52 1.51 -30.23
N ILE A 767 10.43 1.81 -30.92
CA ILE A 767 9.10 1.28 -30.61
C ILE A 767 9.07 -0.24 -30.82
N LEU A 768 9.49 -0.73 -32.00
CA LEU A 768 9.56 -2.16 -32.30
C LEU A 768 10.46 -2.91 -31.32
N GLN A 769 11.61 -2.32 -30.96
CA GLN A 769 12.53 -2.92 -30.01
C GLN A 769 11.87 -3.04 -28.63
N SER A 770 11.16 -2.01 -28.15
CA SER A 770 10.44 -2.08 -26.87
C SER A 770 9.41 -3.22 -26.81
N ILE A 771 8.75 -3.53 -27.93
CA ILE A 771 7.78 -4.63 -28.00
C ILE A 771 8.50 -5.98 -27.90
N LYS A 772 9.63 -6.14 -28.59
CA LYS A 772 10.46 -7.35 -28.55
C LYS A 772 11.09 -7.57 -27.18
N ASP A 773 11.63 -6.52 -26.57
CA ASP A 773 12.24 -6.57 -25.24
C ASP A 773 11.19 -6.99 -24.21
N TYR A 774 10.00 -6.38 -24.23
CA TYR A 774 8.92 -6.76 -23.32
C TYR A 774 8.54 -8.24 -23.50
N GLU A 775 8.39 -8.70 -24.75
CA GLU A 775 8.04 -10.09 -25.07
C GLU A 775 9.06 -11.10 -24.53
N GLN A 776 10.34 -10.75 -24.53
CA GLN A 776 11.44 -11.63 -24.13
C GLN A 776 11.71 -11.60 -22.62
N GLN A 777 11.53 -10.43 -21.98
CA GLN A 777 11.90 -10.22 -20.59
C GLN A 777 10.79 -10.63 -19.60
N HIS A 778 9.54 -10.70 -20.05
CA HIS A 778 8.40 -11.01 -19.17
C HIS A 778 7.95 -12.46 -19.32
N PRO A 779 7.69 -13.20 -18.22
CA PRO A 779 7.26 -14.61 -18.28
C PRO A 779 5.98 -14.85 -19.08
N ALA A 780 5.04 -13.90 -19.07
CA ALA A 780 3.82 -13.97 -19.86
C ALA A 780 3.97 -13.37 -21.27
N GLY A 781 5.14 -12.82 -21.61
CA GLY A 781 5.38 -12.06 -22.84
C GLY A 781 4.23 -11.09 -23.14
N LEU A 782 3.74 -11.13 -24.38
CA LEU A 782 2.61 -10.33 -24.86
C LEU A 782 1.25 -11.04 -24.70
N ASN A 783 1.14 -12.10 -23.92
CA ASN A 783 -0.15 -12.78 -23.72
C ASN A 783 -1.21 -11.84 -23.17
N GLY A 784 -2.40 -11.80 -23.78
CA GLY A 784 -3.49 -10.94 -23.37
C GLY A 784 -3.28 -9.46 -23.72
N PHE A 785 -2.27 -9.08 -24.53
CA PHE A 785 -1.99 -7.65 -24.79
C PHE A 785 -3.08 -6.95 -25.60
N LEU A 786 -3.38 -5.71 -25.23
CA LEU A 786 -3.96 -4.70 -26.12
C LEU A 786 -2.82 -3.82 -26.62
N LEU A 787 -2.32 -4.11 -27.82
CA LEU A 787 -1.18 -3.42 -28.42
C LEU A 787 -1.69 -2.27 -29.30
N LEU A 788 -1.55 -1.04 -28.79
CA LEU A 788 -2.06 0.17 -29.44
C LEU A 788 -1.03 0.84 -30.34
N MET A 789 -1.48 1.30 -31.51
CA MET A 789 -0.79 2.16 -32.47
C MET A 789 -1.80 3.17 -33.03
N HIS A 790 -1.35 4.18 -33.78
CA HIS A 790 -2.23 5.18 -34.39
C HIS A 790 -2.47 4.91 -35.88
N ALA A 791 -3.73 5.03 -36.34
CA ALA A 791 -4.10 4.86 -37.76
C ALA A 791 -3.83 6.12 -38.62
N GLY A 792 -3.45 7.22 -37.97
CA GLY A 792 -3.01 8.45 -38.59
C GLY A 792 -2.14 9.24 -37.62
N THR A 793 -1.19 10.02 -38.15
CA THR A 793 -0.26 10.80 -37.34
C THR A 793 -0.10 12.21 -37.89
N ASP A 794 0.37 13.12 -37.06
CA ASP A 794 0.71 14.48 -37.47
C ASP A 794 1.64 14.46 -38.70
N PRO A 795 1.47 15.34 -39.69
CA PRO A 795 2.34 15.41 -40.87
C PRO A 795 3.84 15.58 -40.55
N ARG A 796 4.19 16.11 -39.36
CA ARG A 796 5.57 16.23 -38.88
C ARG A 796 6.20 14.88 -38.51
N ARG A 797 5.39 13.84 -38.25
CA ARG A 797 5.87 12.45 -38.15
C ARG A 797 6.19 11.94 -39.56
N THR A 798 7.45 12.07 -39.98
CA THR A 798 7.88 11.60 -41.31
C THR A 798 8.16 10.09 -41.35
N GLU A 799 8.59 9.50 -40.24
CA GLU A 799 8.83 8.06 -40.10
C GLU A 799 7.54 7.37 -39.65
N LYS A 800 6.84 6.65 -40.51
CA LYS A 800 5.51 6.11 -40.16
C LYS A 800 5.63 4.68 -39.63
N CYS A 801 5.19 4.44 -38.38
CA CYS A 801 5.39 3.12 -37.77
C CYS A 801 4.48 2.03 -38.32
N TRP A 802 3.44 2.37 -39.09
CA TRP A 802 2.71 1.39 -39.87
C TRP A 802 3.52 0.83 -41.06
N ASP A 803 4.61 1.47 -41.48
CA ASP A 803 5.53 0.90 -42.48
C ASP A 803 6.31 -0.29 -41.90
N GLU A 804 6.47 -0.34 -40.57
CA GLU A 804 7.09 -1.45 -39.84
C GLU A 804 6.09 -2.53 -39.38
N LEU A 805 4.80 -2.36 -39.71
CA LEU A 805 3.73 -3.26 -39.25
C LEU A 805 3.94 -4.68 -39.79
N ASP A 806 4.30 -4.84 -41.07
CA ASP A 806 4.56 -6.15 -41.70
C ASP A 806 5.64 -6.94 -40.95
N HIS A 807 6.75 -6.27 -40.60
CA HIS A 807 7.82 -6.87 -39.79
C HIS A 807 7.35 -7.27 -38.40
N LEU A 808 6.55 -6.41 -37.74
CA LEU A 808 5.99 -6.70 -36.43
C LEU A 808 5.05 -7.91 -36.47
N LEU A 809 4.13 -7.97 -37.44
CA LEU A 809 3.17 -9.07 -37.56
C LEU A 809 3.88 -10.39 -37.88
N THR A 810 4.88 -10.35 -38.77
CA THR A 810 5.74 -11.50 -39.06
C THR A 810 6.44 -12.01 -37.78
N TYR A 811 7.04 -11.11 -36.99
CA TYR A 811 7.67 -11.48 -35.71
C TYR A 811 6.68 -12.14 -34.75
N LEU A 812 5.51 -11.53 -34.55
CA LEU A 812 4.51 -12.04 -33.60
C LEU A 812 3.92 -13.39 -34.05
N GLN A 813 3.72 -13.59 -35.35
CA GLN A 813 3.29 -14.87 -35.91
C GLN A 813 4.36 -15.96 -35.72
N GLN A 814 5.65 -15.64 -35.94
CA GLN A 814 6.76 -16.57 -35.66
C GLN A 814 6.85 -16.95 -34.17
N LYS A 815 6.42 -16.06 -33.27
CA LYS A 815 6.30 -16.32 -31.83
C LYS A 815 4.98 -17.02 -31.42
N ASN A 816 4.19 -17.45 -32.39
CA ASN A 816 2.91 -18.16 -32.20
C ASN A 816 1.85 -17.35 -31.44
N TYR A 817 1.85 -16.02 -31.57
CA TYR A 817 0.74 -15.20 -31.06
C TYR A 817 -0.46 -15.25 -32.01
N LYS A 818 -1.63 -15.53 -31.46
CA LYS A 818 -2.90 -15.44 -32.18
C LYS A 818 -3.45 -14.02 -32.09
N MET A 819 -3.55 -13.33 -33.22
CA MET A 819 -4.21 -12.02 -33.27
C MET A 819 -5.72 -12.17 -33.19
N VAL A 820 -6.35 -11.32 -32.39
CA VAL A 820 -7.81 -11.29 -32.16
C VAL A 820 -8.30 -9.84 -32.08
N THR A 821 -9.61 -9.63 -32.13
CA THR A 821 -10.18 -8.30 -31.82
C THR A 821 -10.27 -8.10 -30.31
N VAL A 822 -10.42 -6.85 -29.85
CA VAL A 822 -10.64 -6.50 -28.44
C VAL A 822 -11.83 -7.28 -27.85
N PRO A 823 -13.02 -7.32 -28.49
CA PRO A 823 -14.12 -8.16 -28.01
C PRO A 823 -13.74 -9.63 -27.81
N THR A 824 -13.00 -10.23 -28.74
CA THR A 824 -12.61 -11.65 -28.65
C THR A 824 -11.51 -11.89 -27.61
N LEU A 825 -10.64 -10.91 -27.38
CA LEU A 825 -9.61 -10.98 -26.34
C LEU A 825 -10.21 -10.93 -24.94
N LEU A 826 -11.25 -10.10 -24.77
CA LEU A 826 -11.81 -9.73 -23.46
C LEU A 826 -13.13 -10.44 -23.12
N GLN A 827 -13.62 -11.31 -24.01
CA GLN A 827 -14.75 -12.19 -23.70
C GLN A 827 -14.37 -13.18 -22.58
N PRO A 828 -15.22 -13.34 -21.54
CA PRO A 828 -14.98 -14.25 -20.43
C PRO A 828 -14.73 -15.71 -20.82
#